data_AF-A0A1F4AUT3-F1
#
_entry.id   AF-A0A1F4AUT3-F1
#
_cell.length_a   1.000
_cell.length_b   1.000
_cell.length_c   1.000
_cell.angle_alpha   90.00
_cell.angle_beta   90.00
_cell.angle_gamma   90.00
#
_symmetry.space_group_name_H-M   'P 1'
#
loop_
_entity.id
_entity.type
_entity.pdbx_description
1 polymer ?
#
loop_
_entity_poly.entity_id
_entity_poly.type
_entity_poly.pdbx_seq_one_letter_code
_entity_poly.pdbx_strand_id
1 'polypeptide(L)'
;MAIFAMILSLVGCSGSDGSAGPPGKDVDPAVVNDLTAKIDALSQGGANPETCVTCHKGSTPVARSGPMHQAKYKEFYQDGVVKIVAGSMAIATNGTDTTTLTFKMTKNGANFDCRDADSLGSYWAKYDAATKTYPDDLSLATSATKAYDGAGGCTLTRKVTADADKARVAAITAGPGIVQIYGTDEIVGSITAGGRRVTQGKYPFAGVLKIGAVDYSTAANVSGCEGCHTQPFLKHGYIYGKVTDNAGATTEFYTCKGCHYDQRNGGHQFWQILKDNPARAAEINSGSALTDAEKTKYAYKAKLMNDVHMSHAMEFAYPQSMRNCVQCHAGKIDTVLADDKFKAETCKSCHSVDGLKSIMSAATFNHSSFVDNPDSTDCTICHKASGGAAPAFKTIHLGGYDPKIYSTAGVRYSDTFKVTVDSASFANNKLTIKFSATGTLGSLSAANITPTVLVGLYGYDSKDFIVAAHGSTGGTRNLEYVWDGTAANNPKTRFTQVGKTTSGGTTTWEIQADLSNWSSMIADKTVKRAEISVMPSLSTTVRGASTILGLNAPSRTFDLTKNAFDDTYFKNIVNVFKKTESDGSITGCNTCHDQLATTFHSGIRGGNIRVCRTCHEVSSAGGHLELQSRSIDSYVHAIHSFQVFDIGDHNLSDPVEALEHEHHITSQFPRFGVENCESCHNPGMYDVPDQAKSMPGILSSTDPVAGRNIGTIERAVTGPAVRACGACHRAQAINEDDSSRLATMIQHWRTFGYYIETTSAEATSLWQATVAKIMGLYK
;
A
#
# COMPACT_ATOMS: atom_id res chain seq x y z
N MET A 1 -23.49 55.46 -27.25
CA MET A 1 -23.61 55.05 -28.66
C MET A 1 -23.29 53.56 -28.74
N ALA A 2 -24.26 52.76 -29.20
CA ALA A 2 -24.23 51.30 -29.49
C ALA A 2 -23.77 50.38 -28.32
N ILE A 3 -24.59 50.05 -27.32
CA ILE A 3 -25.68 49.02 -27.28
C ILE A 3 -25.17 47.57 -27.54
N PHE A 4 -25.01 46.74 -26.51
CA PHE A 4 -25.98 45.69 -26.11
C PHE A 4 -25.54 44.93 -24.84
N ALA A 5 -26.49 44.75 -23.93
CA ALA A 5 -26.44 43.93 -22.73
C ALA A 5 -27.24 42.64 -22.95
N MET A 6 -26.82 41.51 -22.38
CA MET A 6 -27.67 40.33 -22.10
C MET A 6 -27.05 39.63 -20.88
N ILE A 7 -27.60 39.77 -19.67
CA ILE A 7 -28.81 39.14 -19.12
C ILE A 7 -28.64 37.62 -18.93
N LEU A 8 -28.43 37.32 -17.66
CA LEU A 8 -28.70 36.08 -16.94
C LEU A 8 -30.11 35.54 -17.28
N SER A 9 -30.21 34.31 -17.78
CA SER A 9 -31.46 33.55 -17.78
C SER A 9 -31.24 32.15 -17.19
N LEU A 10 -31.57 32.02 -15.91
CA LEU A 10 -32.10 30.76 -15.39
C LEU A 10 -33.41 30.45 -16.13
N VAL A 11 -33.45 29.32 -16.84
CA VAL A 11 -34.66 28.56 -17.20
C VAL A 11 -34.19 27.11 -17.06
N GLY A 12 -34.64 26.30 -16.09
CA GLY A 12 -36.03 26.01 -15.77
C GLY A 12 -36.30 24.58 -16.22
N CYS A 13 -35.84 23.59 -15.44
CA CYS A 13 -36.27 22.20 -15.58
C CYS A 13 -37.72 22.10 -15.10
N SER A 14 -38.68 22.27 -16.01
CA SER A 14 -40.06 21.85 -15.83
C SER A 14 -40.42 20.87 -16.94
N GLY A 15 -40.49 19.59 -16.59
CA GLY A 15 -40.98 18.50 -17.43
C GLY A 15 -41.66 17.47 -16.54
N SER A 16 -42.94 17.70 -16.28
CA SER A 16 -43.83 16.88 -15.46
C SER A 16 -44.98 16.38 -16.33
N ASP A 17 -44.77 15.35 -17.15
CA ASP A 17 -45.85 14.65 -17.88
C ASP A 17 -45.49 13.30 -18.53
N GLY A 18 -44.27 12.77 -18.40
CA GLY A 18 -43.98 11.43 -18.94
C GLY A 18 -44.08 11.34 -20.47
N SER A 19 -43.96 12.47 -21.18
CA SER A 19 -43.76 12.46 -22.62
C SER A 19 -42.38 11.91 -22.97
N ALA A 20 -42.30 11.12 -24.05
CA ALA A 20 -41.02 10.65 -24.59
C ALA A 20 -40.19 11.89 -24.95
N GLY A 21 -39.02 12.04 -24.31
CA GLY A 21 -38.05 13.05 -24.72
C GLY A 21 -37.69 12.85 -26.20
N PRO A 22 -37.23 13.90 -26.90
CA PRO A 22 -36.73 13.77 -28.27
C PRO A 22 -35.71 12.63 -28.33
N PRO A 23 -35.67 11.83 -29.41
CA PRO A 23 -34.59 10.89 -29.64
C PRO A 23 -33.26 11.59 -29.34
N GLY A 24 -32.41 10.95 -28.53
CA GLY A 24 -31.06 11.45 -28.32
C GLY A 24 -30.43 11.70 -29.69
N LYS A 25 -29.77 12.85 -29.86
CA LYS A 25 -29.17 13.24 -31.14
C LYS A 25 -28.33 12.06 -31.66
N ASP A 26 -28.67 11.55 -32.85
CA ASP A 26 -27.90 10.50 -33.49
C ASP A 26 -26.42 10.90 -33.50
N VAL A 27 -25.53 9.94 -33.22
CA VAL A 27 -24.08 10.17 -33.29
C VAL A 27 -23.78 10.63 -34.71
N ASP A 28 -23.00 11.71 -34.83
CA ASP A 28 -22.64 12.30 -36.11
C ASP A 28 -22.13 11.19 -37.07
N PRO A 29 -22.75 11.01 -38.25
CA PRO A 29 -22.30 10.02 -39.23
C PRO A 29 -20.81 10.15 -39.58
N ALA A 30 -20.22 11.34 -39.49
CA ALA A 30 -18.78 11.54 -39.66
C ALA A 30 -17.97 10.90 -38.51
N VAL A 31 -18.46 10.99 -37.27
CA VAL A 31 -17.89 10.32 -36.10
C VAL A 31 -18.07 8.81 -36.21
N VAL A 32 -19.24 8.33 -36.64
CA VAL A 32 -19.47 6.90 -36.89
C VAL A 32 -18.56 6.40 -38.00
N ASN A 33 -18.38 7.15 -39.08
CA ASN A 33 -17.50 6.77 -40.19
C ASN A 33 -16.02 6.84 -39.81
N ASP A 34 -15.58 7.80 -38.99
CA ASP A 34 -14.23 7.88 -38.44
C ASP A 34 -13.96 6.76 -37.45
N LEU A 35 -14.89 6.47 -36.54
CA LEU A 35 -14.82 5.33 -35.63
C LEU A 35 -14.80 4.02 -36.41
N THR A 36 -15.67 3.84 -37.39
CA THR A 36 -15.69 2.69 -38.28
C THR A 36 -14.38 2.61 -39.09
N ALA A 37 -13.81 3.72 -39.57
CA ALA A 37 -12.51 3.72 -40.25
C ALA A 37 -11.35 3.38 -39.31
N LYS A 38 -11.33 3.88 -38.07
CA LYS A 38 -10.35 3.52 -37.02
C LYS A 38 -10.47 2.05 -36.63
N ILE A 39 -11.70 1.57 -36.49
CA ILE A 39 -12.04 0.18 -36.24
C ILE A 39 -11.64 -0.69 -37.44
N ASP A 40 -11.88 -0.23 -38.67
CA ASP A 40 -11.60 -0.97 -39.89
C ASP A 40 -10.11 -0.97 -40.25
N ALA A 41 -9.38 0.07 -39.85
CA ALA A 41 -7.92 0.09 -39.86
C ALA A 41 -7.33 -0.98 -38.92
N LEU A 42 -7.99 -1.33 -37.81
CA LEU A 42 -7.61 -2.51 -37.00
C LEU A 42 -7.80 -3.84 -37.75
N SER A 43 -8.59 -3.87 -38.84
CA SER A 43 -8.82 -5.07 -39.67
C SER A 43 -8.06 -5.09 -41.00
N GLN A 44 -7.55 -3.97 -41.50
CA GLN A 44 -6.81 -3.93 -42.79
C GLN A 44 -5.37 -4.47 -42.67
N GLY A 45 -4.89 -4.77 -41.45
CA GLY A 45 -3.69 -5.58 -41.19
C GLY A 45 -3.97 -7.03 -40.75
N GLY A 46 -5.23 -7.48 -40.82
CA GLY A 46 -5.70 -8.64 -40.07
C GLY A 46 -5.95 -8.25 -38.62
N ALA A 47 -7.09 -8.62 -38.04
CA ALA A 47 -7.31 -8.46 -36.62
C ALA A 47 -6.17 -9.18 -35.89
N ASN A 48 -5.25 -8.43 -35.29
CA ASN A 48 -4.31 -8.95 -34.33
C ASN A 48 -4.75 -8.40 -32.98
N PRO A 49 -5.52 -9.18 -32.20
CA PRO A 49 -5.28 -9.31 -30.78
C PRO A 49 -3.95 -8.70 -30.31
N GLU A 50 -3.99 -7.91 -29.23
CA GLU A 50 -2.78 -7.37 -28.59
C GLU A 50 -1.71 -8.46 -28.50
N THR A 51 -0.55 -8.18 -29.10
CA THR A 51 0.56 -9.13 -29.25
C THR A 51 1.61 -8.94 -28.15
N CYS A 52 1.34 -8.10 -27.15
CA CYS A 52 2.23 -7.90 -26.01
C CYS A 52 2.57 -9.24 -25.35
N VAL A 53 1.60 -10.14 -25.22
CA VAL A 53 1.86 -11.50 -24.71
C VAL A 53 2.86 -12.26 -25.56
N THR A 54 2.99 -12.03 -26.87
CA THR A 54 3.97 -12.70 -27.75
C THR A 54 5.39 -12.23 -27.47
N CYS A 55 5.58 -10.92 -27.31
CA CYS A 55 6.89 -10.31 -27.10
C CYS A 55 7.30 -10.27 -25.62
N HIS A 56 6.35 -10.36 -24.68
CA HIS A 56 6.57 -10.37 -23.24
C HIS A 56 6.31 -11.76 -22.63
N LYS A 57 6.78 -12.84 -23.26
CA LYS A 57 6.83 -14.18 -22.65
C LYS A 57 8.13 -14.37 -21.89
N GLY A 58 8.05 -15.03 -20.73
CA GLY A 58 9.15 -15.24 -19.77
C GLY A 58 10.34 -16.08 -20.24
N SER A 59 10.57 -16.26 -21.54
CA SER A 59 11.71 -16.98 -22.11
C SER A 59 12.55 -16.15 -23.10
N THR A 60 12.15 -14.92 -23.42
CA THR A 60 12.93 -14.06 -24.35
C THR A 60 13.76 -13.03 -23.57
N PRO A 61 15.06 -12.85 -23.86
CA PRO A 61 15.95 -11.94 -23.12
C PRO A 61 15.55 -10.45 -23.15
N VAL A 62 14.65 -10.07 -24.07
CA VAL A 62 14.20 -8.68 -24.29
C VAL A 62 12.82 -8.41 -23.64
N ALA A 63 12.10 -9.46 -23.24
CA ALA A 63 10.80 -9.34 -22.58
C ALA A 63 10.97 -8.91 -21.13
N ARG A 64 10.20 -7.92 -20.67
CA ARG A 64 9.96 -7.70 -19.24
C ARG A 64 8.52 -8.11 -18.93
N SER A 65 8.32 -9.38 -18.57
CA SER A 65 7.03 -9.92 -18.14
C SER A 65 6.91 -9.89 -16.61
N GLY A 66 5.71 -10.11 -16.06
CA GLY A 66 5.53 -10.22 -14.60
C GLY A 66 6.42 -11.30 -13.97
N PRO A 67 6.52 -12.54 -14.52
CA PRO A 67 7.48 -13.53 -14.03
C PRO A 67 8.93 -13.06 -14.05
N MET A 68 9.35 -12.26 -15.03
CA MET A 68 10.71 -11.73 -15.07
C MET A 68 10.92 -10.62 -14.04
N HIS A 69 9.92 -9.76 -13.80
CA HIS A 69 9.95 -8.80 -12.68
C HIS A 69 10.06 -9.53 -11.34
N GLN A 70 9.26 -10.57 -11.13
CA GLN A 70 9.30 -11.36 -9.90
C GLN A 70 10.64 -12.10 -9.74
N ALA A 71 11.19 -12.67 -10.81
CA ALA A 71 12.48 -13.32 -10.80
C ALA A 71 13.61 -12.33 -10.47
N LYS A 72 13.62 -11.16 -11.12
CA LYS A 72 14.57 -10.09 -10.83
C LYS A 72 14.45 -9.60 -9.38
N TYR A 73 13.23 -9.44 -8.85
CA TYR A 73 13.05 -9.13 -7.44
C TYR A 73 13.64 -10.21 -6.53
N LYS A 74 13.48 -11.50 -6.88
CA LYS A 74 14.06 -12.63 -6.14
C LYS A 74 15.59 -12.72 -6.28
N GLU A 75 16.19 -12.08 -7.29
CA GLU A 75 17.65 -11.93 -7.35
C GLU A 75 18.16 -11.00 -6.26
N PHE A 76 17.37 -10.02 -5.83
CA PHE A 76 17.70 -9.15 -4.71
C PHE A 76 17.54 -9.89 -3.38
N TYR A 77 18.32 -9.47 -2.37
CA TYR A 77 18.07 -9.85 -0.98
C TYR A 77 18.15 -11.37 -0.72
N GLN A 78 19.01 -12.07 -1.45
CA GLN A 78 19.19 -13.53 -1.32
C GLN A 78 19.80 -13.86 0.04
N ASP A 79 18.93 -14.28 0.96
CA ASP A 79 19.28 -14.61 2.32
C ASP A 79 20.20 -15.84 2.39
N GLY A 80 21.21 -15.77 3.25
CA GLY A 80 22.07 -16.90 3.56
C GLY A 80 23.05 -17.34 2.46
N VAL A 81 23.20 -16.59 1.37
CA VAL A 81 24.26 -16.86 0.38
C VAL A 81 25.63 -16.54 0.96
N VAL A 82 25.80 -15.32 1.49
CA VAL A 82 26.97 -14.92 2.27
C VAL A 82 26.61 -15.01 3.76
N LYS A 83 27.45 -15.67 4.57
CA LYS A 83 27.21 -15.83 6.01
C LYS A 83 28.46 -15.52 6.81
N ILE A 84 28.26 -14.91 7.98
CA ILE A 84 29.25 -14.97 9.07
C ILE A 84 29.13 -16.35 9.72
N VAL A 85 30.24 -17.06 9.87
CA VAL A 85 30.24 -18.39 10.50
C VAL A 85 29.91 -18.24 11.99
N ALA A 86 28.90 -18.97 12.46
CA ALA A 86 28.46 -18.94 13.84
C ALA A 86 29.63 -19.23 14.80
N GLY A 87 29.74 -18.44 15.88
CA GLY A 87 30.80 -18.58 16.88
C GLY A 87 32.21 -18.15 16.43
N SER A 88 32.39 -17.68 15.19
CA SER A 88 33.72 -17.28 14.69
C SER A 88 34.13 -15.85 15.07
N MET A 89 33.18 -15.02 15.50
CA MET A 89 33.44 -13.61 15.81
C MET A 89 34.16 -13.47 17.15
N ALA A 90 35.26 -12.72 17.17
CA ALA A 90 35.97 -12.34 18.39
C ALA A 90 36.55 -10.92 18.26
N ILE A 91 36.53 -10.15 19.34
CA ILE A 91 37.14 -8.83 19.40
C ILE A 91 38.22 -8.79 20.48
N ALA A 92 39.34 -8.17 20.15
CA ALA A 92 40.45 -7.90 21.06
C ALA A 92 40.82 -6.43 21.01
N THR A 93 41.38 -5.91 22.11
CA THR A 93 41.99 -4.58 22.15
C THR A 93 43.48 -4.73 22.41
N ASN A 94 44.28 -3.85 21.82
CA ASN A 94 45.69 -3.72 22.14
C ASN A 94 45.92 -2.32 22.69
N GLY A 95 46.16 -2.23 24.00
CA GLY A 95 46.14 -0.96 24.72
C GLY A 95 44.75 -0.29 24.67
N THR A 96 44.75 1.04 24.66
CA THR A 96 43.52 1.86 24.65
C THR A 96 43.23 2.46 23.28
N ASP A 97 44.01 2.17 22.25
CA ASP A 97 43.92 2.86 20.95
C ASP A 97 43.68 1.93 19.76
N THR A 98 43.70 0.61 19.96
CA THR A 98 43.62 -0.35 18.86
C THR A 98 42.59 -1.44 19.14
N THR A 99 41.70 -1.68 18.18
CA THR A 99 40.74 -2.80 18.18
C THR A 99 41.05 -3.76 17.03
N THR A 100 40.96 -5.06 17.29
CA THR A 100 41.06 -6.12 16.28
C THR A 100 39.82 -7.00 16.35
N LEU A 101 38.98 -6.94 15.33
CA LEU A 101 37.80 -7.78 15.16
C LEU A 101 38.13 -8.90 14.17
N THR A 102 37.97 -10.14 14.60
CA THR A 102 38.16 -11.34 13.77
C THR A 102 36.84 -12.07 13.59
N PHE A 103 36.63 -12.68 12.42
CA PHE A 103 35.44 -13.47 12.08
C PHE A 103 35.73 -14.34 10.88
N LYS A 104 34.87 -15.32 10.60
CA LYS A 104 34.93 -16.11 9.36
C LYS A 104 33.71 -15.86 8.49
N MET A 105 33.90 -15.83 7.17
CA MET A 105 32.81 -15.69 6.20
C MET A 105 32.80 -16.84 5.19
N THR A 106 31.59 -17.20 4.75
CA THR A 106 31.40 -18.11 3.63
C THR A 106 30.43 -17.55 2.60
N LYS A 107 30.61 -17.92 1.32
CA LYS A 107 29.68 -17.69 0.21
C LYS A 107 29.34 -19.05 -0.38
N ASN A 108 28.06 -19.43 -0.35
CA ASN A 108 27.60 -20.77 -0.74
C ASN A 108 28.37 -21.92 -0.04
N GLY A 109 28.72 -21.72 1.23
CA GLY A 109 29.47 -22.70 2.03
C GLY A 109 30.98 -22.73 1.79
N ALA A 110 31.50 -22.10 0.74
CA ALA A 110 32.94 -21.94 0.52
C ALA A 110 33.48 -20.71 1.26
N ASN A 111 34.76 -20.70 1.59
CA ASN A 111 35.41 -19.55 2.22
C ASN A 111 35.24 -18.29 1.36
N PHE A 112 34.88 -17.17 1.99
CA PHE A 112 34.68 -15.89 1.32
C PHE A 112 35.64 -14.84 1.87
N ASP A 113 36.25 -14.09 0.96
CA ASP A 113 37.15 -12.99 1.31
C ASP A 113 36.34 -11.73 1.61
N CYS A 114 36.38 -11.25 2.85
CA CYS A 114 35.68 -10.02 3.26
C CYS A 114 36.16 -8.75 2.53
N ARG A 115 37.29 -8.79 1.82
CA ARG A 115 37.75 -7.70 0.96
C ARG A 115 36.96 -7.62 -0.34
N ASP A 116 36.35 -8.72 -0.75
CA ASP A 116 35.51 -8.80 -1.96
C ASP A 116 34.07 -8.35 -1.69
N ALA A 117 33.67 -8.16 -0.43
CA ALA A 117 32.36 -7.61 -0.11
C ALA A 117 32.26 -6.13 -0.51
N ASP A 118 31.30 -5.79 -1.38
CA ASP A 118 31.01 -4.43 -1.82
C ASP A 118 30.72 -3.46 -0.67
N SER A 119 30.08 -3.93 0.40
CA SER A 119 29.86 -3.17 1.63
C SER A 119 30.11 -4.02 2.86
N LEU A 120 30.85 -3.46 3.82
CA LEU A 120 31.09 -4.06 5.12
C LEU A 120 31.16 -2.96 6.19
N GLY A 121 30.16 -2.94 7.06
CA GLY A 121 30.09 -2.11 8.25
C GLY A 121 30.28 -2.95 9.52
N SER A 122 30.83 -2.33 10.56
CA SER A 122 30.90 -2.93 11.88
C SER A 122 30.93 -1.87 12.98
N TYR A 123 30.28 -2.16 14.11
CA TYR A 123 30.17 -1.30 15.27
C TYR A 123 30.28 -2.13 16.55
N TRP A 124 30.83 -1.52 17.59
CA TRP A 124 30.58 -1.91 18.98
C TRP A 124 29.55 -0.96 19.58
N ALA A 125 28.61 -1.48 20.36
CA ALA A 125 27.66 -0.69 21.14
C ALA A 125 27.73 -1.13 22.60
N LYS A 126 27.94 -0.17 23.50
CA LYS A 126 28.01 -0.40 24.96
C LYS A 126 26.63 -0.78 25.47
N TYR A 127 26.52 -1.81 26.30
CA TYR A 127 25.27 -2.16 26.98
C TYR A 127 25.28 -1.68 28.43
N ASP A 128 24.20 -1.04 28.86
CA ASP A 128 23.96 -0.73 30.26
C ASP A 128 22.84 -1.64 30.80
N ALA A 129 23.21 -2.60 31.65
CA ALA A 129 22.29 -3.58 32.21
C ALA A 129 21.26 -2.97 33.18
N ALA A 130 21.57 -1.82 33.81
CA ALA A 130 20.65 -1.18 34.76
C ALA A 130 19.48 -0.51 34.02
N THR A 131 19.78 0.15 32.91
CA THR A 131 18.78 0.86 32.10
C THR A 131 18.25 0.03 30.93
N LYS A 132 18.91 -1.07 30.60
CA LYS A 132 18.70 -1.91 29.42
C LYS A 132 18.78 -1.13 28.10
N THR A 133 19.74 -0.20 28.03
CA THR A 133 19.97 0.68 26.87
C THR A 133 21.38 0.56 26.31
N TYR A 134 21.60 1.16 25.14
CA TYR A 134 22.90 1.30 24.50
C TYR A 134 23.34 2.76 24.52
N PRO A 135 24.06 3.25 25.54
CA PRO A 135 24.34 4.67 25.66
C PRO A 135 25.44 5.21 24.74
N ASP A 136 26.28 4.35 24.16
CA ASP A 136 27.42 4.77 23.35
C ASP A 136 27.80 3.71 22.32
N ASP A 137 28.55 4.13 21.29
CA ASP A 137 29.01 3.28 20.19
C ASP A 137 30.47 3.56 19.78
N LEU A 138 31.03 2.66 18.98
CA LEU A 138 32.30 2.85 18.28
C LEU A 138 32.25 2.11 16.94
N SER A 139 32.39 2.83 15.82
CA SER A 139 32.56 2.18 14.52
C SER A 139 33.86 1.35 14.50
N LEU A 140 33.83 0.11 14.03
CA LEU A 140 35.01 -0.76 13.96
C LEU A 140 35.54 -0.93 12.54
N ALA A 141 34.71 -0.67 11.53
CA ALA A 141 35.09 -0.82 10.13
C ALA A 141 35.65 0.46 9.50
N THR A 142 35.19 1.64 9.93
CA THR A 142 35.63 2.91 9.36
C THR A 142 37.12 3.13 9.58
N SER A 143 37.86 3.33 8.49
CA SER A 143 39.33 3.48 8.47
C SER A 143 40.11 2.29 9.03
N ALA A 144 39.49 1.11 9.13
CA ALA A 144 40.16 -0.11 9.54
C ALA A 144 40.95 -0.72 8.38
N THR A 145 42.09 -1.34 8.68
CA THR A 145 42.75 -2.24 7.73
C THR A 145 42.00 -3.57 7.70
N LYS A 146 41.74 -4.07 6.48
CA LYS A 146 41.05 -5.34 6.24
C LYS A 146 42.06 -6.40 5.80
N ALA A 147 42.06 -7.56 6.43
CA ALA A 147 42.92 -8.69 6.07
C ALA A 147 42.13 -9.99 5.95
N TYR A 148 42.59 -10.88 5.07
CA TYR A 148 42.05 -12.20 4.82
C TYR A 148 43.15 -13.26 4.89
N ASP A 149 42.90 -14.37 5.56
CA ASP A 149 43.90 -15.42 5.84
C ASP A 149 43.97 -16.54 4.80
N GLY A 150 43.13 -16.51 3.76
CA GLY A 150 43.04 -17.59 2.75
C GLY A 150 42.21 -18.80 3.18
N ALA A 151 41.76 -18.85 4.43
CA ALA A 151 41.02 -19.94 5.06
C ALA A 151 39.64 -19.50 5.60
N GLY A 152 39.09 -18.41 5.04
CA GLY A 152 37.80 -17.86 5.43
C GLY A 152 37.88 -16.86 6.58
N GLY A 153 39.03 -16.71 7.24
CA GLY A 153 39.26 -15.80 8.35
C GLY A 153 39.54 -14.38 7.89
N CYS A 154 38.82 -13.46 8.50
CA CYS A 154 38.82 -12.04 8.23
C CYS A 154 39.17 -11.26 9.48
N THR A 155 39.95 -10.21 9.31
CA THR A 155 40.40 -9.33 10.38
C THR A 155 40.17 -7.87 10.00
N LEU A 156 39.53 -7.11 10.89
CA LEU A 156 39.46 -5.64 10.85
C LEU A 156 40.29 -5.09 12.00
N THR A 157 41.32 -4.31 11.68
CA THR A 157 42.12 -3.61 12.68
C THR A 157 41.90 -2.11 12.56
N ARG A 158 41.34 -1.48 13.61
CA ARG A 158 41.14 -0.04 13.69
C ARG A 158 42.03 0.54 14.77
N LYS A 159 42.84 1.54 14.40
CA LYS A 159 43.59 2.38 15.34
C LYS A 159 42.88 3.72 15.46
N VAL A 160 42.62 4.17 16.68
CA VAL A 160 41.94 5.44 16.98
C VAL A 160 42.91 6.42 17.64
N THR A 161 42.75 7.71 17.34
CA THR A 161 43.64 8.76 17.84
C THR A 161 42.93 9.72 18.79
N ALA A 162 41.62 9.94 18.60
CA ALA A 162 40.81 10.80 19.46
C ALA A 162 40.60 10.18 20.84
N ASP A 163 40.74 10.98 21.90
CA ASP A 163 40.64 10.48 23.29
C ASP A 163 39.27 9.91 23.63
N ALA A 164 38.19 10.46 23.05
CA ALA A 164 36.85 9.90 23.18
C ALA A 164 36.76 8.48 22.62
N ASP A 165 37.36 8.24 21.45
CA ASP A 165 37.41 6.90 20.86
C ASP A 165 38.33 5.97 21.67
N LYS A 166 39.45 6.45 22.21
CA LYS A 166 40.30 5.64 23.12
C LYS A 166 39.55 5.20 24.38
N ALA A 167 38.75 6.09 24.96
CA ALA A 167 37.90 5.77 26.11
C ALA A 167 36.88 4.67 25.75
N ARG A 168 36.32 4.71 24.54
CA ARG A 168 35.43 3.66 24.02
C ARG A 168 36.14 2.34 23.80
N VAL A 169 37.37 2.34 23.26
CA VAL A 169 38.19 1.13 23.12
C VAL A 169 38.44 0.48 24.49
N ALA A 170 38.81 1.28 25.51
CA ALA A 170 38.96 0.76 26.88
C ALA A 170 37.64 0.19 27.44
N ALA A 171 36.50 0.77 27.07
CA ALA A 171 35.19 0.31 27.52
C ALA A 171 34.77 -1.05 26.93
N ILE A 172 35.31 -1.45 25.75
CA ILE A 172 35.04 -2.77 25.15
C ILE A 172 35.40 -3.90 26.12
N THR A 173 36.53 -3.76 26.84
CA THR A 173 37.00 -4.77 27.80
C THR A 173 36.43 -4.59 29.21
N ALA A 174 35.82 -3.45 29.50
CA ALA A 174 35.42 -3.07 30.86
C ALA A 174 33.97 -3.44 31.21
N GLY A 175 33.13 -3.78 30.23
CA GLY A 175 31.71 -4.01 30.49
C GLY A 175 30.97 -4.71 29.35
N PRO A 176 29.68 -5.00 29.55
CA PRO A 176 28.89 -5.70 28.56
C PRO A 176 28.61 -4.83 27.33
N GLY A 177 28.40 -5.46 26.19
CA GLY A 177 28.13 -4.79 24.94
C GLY A 177 27.90 -5.77 23.80
N ILE A 178 27.66 -5.24 22.61
CA ILE A 178 27.51 -6.03 21.41
C ILE A 178 28.46 -5.53 20.33
N VAL A 179 29.00 -6.43 19.53
CA VAL A 179 29.69 -6.13 18.27
C VAL A 179 28.82 -6.63 17.14
N GLN A 180 28.55 -5.78 16.17
CA GLN A 180 27.75 -6.12 15.00
C GLN A 180 28.61 -5.99 13.75
N ILE A 181 28.41 -6.91 12.81
CA ILE A 181 28.89 -6.82 11.44
C ILE A 181 27.66 -6.89 10.55
N TYR A 182 27.63 -6.06 9.51
CA TYR A 182 26.63 -6.15 8.46
C TYR A 182 27.22 -5.70 7.13
N GLY A 183 26.63 -6.13 6.04
CA GLY A 183 27.11 -5.77 4.72
C GLY A 183 26.35 -6.47 3.62
N THR A 184 26.83 -6.30 2.39
CA THR A 184 26.36 -7.05 1.24
C THR A 184 27.52 -7.28 0.29
N ASP A 185 27.46 -8.40 -0.40
CA ASP A 185 28.19 -8.62 -1.63
C ASP A 185 27.24 -8.38 -2.83
N GLU A 186 27.79 -7.89 -3.93
CA GLU A 186 27.07 -7.47 -5.15
C GLU A 186 25.97 -6.42 -4.90
N ILE A 187 26.33 -5.14 -4.88
CA ILE A 187 25.40 -4.01 -4.97
C ILE A 187 24.88 -3.93 -6.40
N VAL A 188 23.57 -4.10 -6.54
CA VAL A 188 22.89 -4.17 -7.85
C VAL A 188 22.02 -2.95 -8.12
N GLY A 189 21.86 -2.07 -7.14
CA GLY A 189 21.11 -0.83 -7.28
C GLY A 189 21.20 0.07 -6.07
N SER A 190 20.74 1.30 -6.24
CA SER A 190 20.58 2.26 -5.15
C SER A 190 19.35 3.10 -5.37
N ILE A 191 18.69 3.44 -4.28
CA ILE A 191 17.56 4.35 -4.23
C ILE A 191 18.03 5.57 -3.44
N THR A 192 18.17 6.69 -4.15
CA THR A 192 18.69 7.94 -3.60
C THR A 192 17.70 9.11 -3.71
N ALA A 193 16.63 8.97 -4.50
CA ALA A 193 15.59 9.99 -4.66
C ALA A 193 14.96 10.38 -3.31
N GLY A 194 14.66 11.67 -3.13
CA GLY A 194 14.05 12.21 -1.90
C GLY A 194 14.94 12.09 -0.66
N GLY A 195 16.27 12.14 -0.81
CA GLY A 195 17.22 12.07 0.32
C GLY A 195 17.37 10.68 0.97
N ARG A 196 16.83 9.64 0.31
CA ARG A 196 16.81 8.27 0.84
C ARG A 196 18.16 7.59 0.66
N ARG A 197 18.45 6.65 1.55
CA ARG A 197 19.70 5.89 1.56
C ARG A 197 19.38 4.41 1.64
N VAL A 198 18.91 3.85 0.53
CA VAL A 198 18.68 2.41 0.40
C VAL A 198 19.60 1.89 -0.70
N THR A 199 20.47 0.95 -0.34
CA THR A 199 21.35 0.26 -1.29
C THR A 199 20.82 -1.15 -1.47
N GLN A 200 20.52 -1.52 -2.70
CA GLN A 200 19.96 -2.84 -2.99
C GLN A 200 21.12 -3.84 -3.13
N GLY A 201 21.30 -4.63 -2.08
CA GLY A 201 22.30 -5.69 -2.02
C GLY A 201 21.72 -7.03 -2.48
N LYS A 202 22.49 -7.77 -3.28
CA LYS A 202 22.11 -9.10 -3.74
C LYS A 202 22.32 -10.15 -2.67
N TYR A 203 23.47 -10.11 -1.99
CA TYR A 203 23.86 -11.09 -0.97
C TYR A 203 24.13 -10.40 0.37
N PRO A 204 23.07 -9.95 1.07
CA PRO A 204 23.22 -9.32 2.37
C PRO A 204 23.78 -10.34 3.39
N PHE A 205 24.54 -9.85 4.37
CA PHE A 205 25.04 -10.65 5.48
C PHE A 205 25.09 -9.85 6.78
N ALA A 206 25.02 -10.54 7.91
CA ALA A 206 25.22 -9.94 9.22
C ALA A 206 25.73 -10.95 10.25
N GLY A 207 26.30 -10.44 11.35
CA GLY A 207 26.74 -11.22 12.49
C GLY A 207 26.72 -10.38 13.77
N VAL A 208 26.45 -11.02 14.90
CA VAL A 208 26.41 -10.37 16.22
C VAL A 208 27.22 -11.17 17.23
N LEU A 209 28.11 -10.49 17.94
CA LEU A 209 28.88 -11.00 19.07
C LEU A 209 28.44 -10.27 20.34
N LYS A 210 27.99 -11.00 21.36
CA LYS A 210 27.76 -10.47 22.70
C LYS A 210 29.05 -10.49 23.52
N ILE A 211 29.37 -9.38 24.17
CA ILE A 211 30.45 -9.25 25.15
C ILE A 211 29.78 -9.17 26.52
N GLY A 212 30.14 -10.07 27.43
CA GLY A 212 29.51 -10.16 28.75
C GLY A 212 28.02 -10.50 28.71
N ALA A 213 27.31 -10.20 29.80
CA ALA A 213 25.88 -10.44 29.90
C ALA A 213 25.07 -9.31 29.25
N VAL A 214 24.33 -9.62 28.18
CA VAL A 214 23.44 -8.69 27.48
C VAL A 214 22.03 -9.31 27.41
N ASP A 215 21.09 -8.74 28.16
CA ASP A 215 19.69 -9.16 28.24
C ASP A 215 18.71 -8.17 27.58
N TYR A 216 19.17 -7.47 26.53
CA TYR A 216 18.34 -6.55 25.77
C TYR A 216 17.21 -7.27 25.05
N SER A 217 16.01 -6.68 25.12
CA SER A 217 14.85 -7.08 24.32
C SER A 217 14.25 -5.85 23.67
N THR A 218 14.04 -5.93 22.36
CA THR A 218 13.36 -4.86 21.61
C THR A 218 11.87 -4.83 21.92
N ALA A 219 11.31 -3.63 21.92
CA ALA A 219 9.88 -3.40 22.11
C ALA A 219 9.03 -3.72 20.86
N ALA A 220 9.64 -3.82 19.67
CA ALA A 220 8.98 -4.19 18.42
C ALA A 220 9.41 -5.58 17.95
N ASN A 221 8.72 -6.13 16.95
CA ASN A 221 9.06 -7.41 16.33
C ASN A 221 9.44 -7.22 14.87
N VAL A 222 10.47 -7.94 14.42
CA VAL A 222 10.88 -7.94 13.01
C VAL A 222 9.79 -8.55 12.13
N SER A 223 9.05 -9.52 12.64
CA SER A 223 7.89 -10.11 11.95
C SER A 223 6.78 -9.10 11.64
N GLY A 224 6.69 -8.01 12.43
CA GLY A 224 5.80 -6.89 12.15
C GLY A 224 6.27 -6.07 10.94
N CYS A 225 7.58 -5.83 10.85
CA CYS A 225 8.22 -5.16 9.70
C CYS A 225 8.10 -6.00 8.42
N GLU A 226 8.33 -7.31 8.51
CA GLU A 226 8.19 -8.30 7.42
C GLU A 226 6.76 -8.37 6.86
N GLY A 227 5.76 -7.86 7.59
CA GLY A 227 4.40 -7.68 7.07
C GLY A 227 4.32 -6.74 5.88
N CYS A 228 5.13 -5.68 5.85
CA CYS A 228 5.10 -4.66 4.78
C CYS A 228 6.38 -4.65 3.93
N HIS A 229 7.53 -4.93 4.54
CA HIS A 229 8.85 -4.79 3.93
C HIS A 229 9.36 -6.11 3.33
N THR A 230 10.63 -6.11 2.91
CA THR A 230 11.33 -7.32 2.44
C THR A 230 11.28 -8.43 3.49
N GLN A 231 11.42 -9.67 3.03
CA GLN A 231 11.45 -10.87 3.86
C GLN A 231 12.66 -11.71 3.44
N PRO A 232 13.76 -11.74 4.24
CA PRO A 232 13.91 -11.13 5.57
C PRO A 232 13.85 -9.59 5.56
N PHE A 233 13.52 -8.99 6.70
CA PHE A 233 13.53 -7.52 6.83
C PHE A 233 14.96 -6.96 6.76
N LEU A 234 15.19 -6.13 5.74
CA LEU A 234 16.49 -5.52 5.45
C LEU A 234 16.35 -3.99 5.43
N LYS A 235 16.62 -3.33 6.54
CA LYS A 235 16.66 -1.85 6.56
C LYS A 235 17.82 -1.38 5.69
N HIS A 236 17.66 -0.22 5.03
CA HIS A 236 18.64 0.31 4.07
C HIS A 236 18.97 -0.64 2.90
N GLY A 237 18.15 -1.68 2.69
CA GLY A 237 18.27 -2.65 1.60
C GLY A 237 19.21 -3.82 1.85
N TYR A 238 19.97 -3.85 2.96
CA TYR A 238 20.84 -5.00 3.29
C TYR A 238 21.13 -5.19 4.77
N ILE A 239 20.66 -4.31 5.67
CA ILE A 239 20.90 -4.43 7.11
C ILE A 239 19.78 -5.24 7.74
N TYR A 240 20.09 -6.49 8.11
CA TYR A 240 19.17 -7.39 8.77
C TYR A 240 18.56 -6.78 10.03
N GLY A 241 17.24 -6.85 10.17
CA GLY A 241 16.59 -6.60 11.46
C GLY A 241 16.67 -7.80 12.42
N LYS A 242 16.94 -9.01 11.92
CA LYS A 242 16.94 -10.25 12.73
C LYS A 242 18.19 -11.05 12.41
N VAL A 243 18.99 -11.38 13.42
CA VAL A 243 20.27 -12.09 13.26
C VAL A 243 20.45 -13.08 14.40
N THR A 244 21.00 -14.26 14.10
CA THR A 244 21.45 -15.22 15.12
C THR A 244 22.79 -14.78 15.68
N ASP A 245 22.89 -14.63 17.00
CA ASP A 245 24.13 -14.24 17.67
C ASP A 245 25.12 -15.42 17.77
N ASN A 246 26.32 -15.13 18.30
CA ASN A 246 27.39 -16.10 18.48
C ASN A 246 27.07 -17.24 19.45
N ALA A 247 26.03 -17.11 20.28
CA ALA A 247 25.53 -18.17 21.17
C ALA A 247 24.38 -18.98 20.53
N GLY A 248 24.02 -18.70 19.29
CA GLY A 248 22.93 -19.38 18.58
C GLY A 248 21.54 -18.82 18.89
N ALA A 249 21.43 -17.71 19.63
CA ALA A 249 20.15 -17.10 19.96
C ALA A 249 19.73 -16.08 18.89
N THR A 250 18.45 -16.11 18.51
CA THR A 250 17.90 -15.09 17.59
C THR A 250 17.75 -13.76 18.31
N THR A 251 18.32 -12.72 17.71
CA THR A 251 18.28 -11.35 18.21
C THR A 251 17.58 -10.43 17.21
N GLU A 252 16.78 -9.50 17.72
CA GLU A 252 16.05 -8.52 16.91
C GLU A 252 16.61 -7.11 17.12
N PHE A 253 16.89 -6.44 16.01
CA PHE A 253 17.42 -5.08 15.85
C PHE A 253 18.78 -4.79 16.49
N TYR A 254 19.56 -5.81 16.85
CA TYR A 254 20.90 -5.63 17.41
C TYR A 254 21.84 -4.91 16.43
N THR A 255 21.80 -5.29 15.15
CA THR A 255 22.51 -4.64 14.04
C THR A 255 22.18 -3.15 13.88
N CYS A 256 20.96 -2.74 14.24
CA CYS A 256 20.52 -1.36 14.15
C CYS A 256 21.10 -0.50 15.29
N LYS A 257 21.39 -1.11 16.45
CA LYS A 257 21.86 -0.40 17.65
C LYS A 257 23.25 0.22 17.50
N GLY A 258 24.08 -0.29 16.59
CA GLY A 258 25.37 0.33 16.27
C GLY A 258 25.24 1.74 15.70
N CYS A 259 24.15 2.03 14.97
CA CYS A 259 23.89 3.36 14.42
C CYS A 259 22.78 4.12 15.17
N HIS A 260 21.85 3.41 15.82
CA HIS A 260 20.72 3.96 16.57
C HIS A 260 20.83 3.66 18.07
N TYR A 261 21.99 4.01 18.65
CA TYR A 261 22.23 3.94 20.09
C TYR A 261 21.44 5.04 20.82
N ASP A 262 21.09 4.80 22.08
CA ASP A 262 20.00 5.48 22.77
C ASP A 262 20.30 6.93 23.18
N GLN A 263 21.55 7.38 23.06
CA GLN A 263 21.98 8.76 23.35
C GLN A 263 22.33 9.58 22.10
N ARG A 264 22.30 8.95 20.92
CA ARG A 264 22.61 9.61 19.65
C ARG A 264 21.63 10.75 19.40
N ASN A 265 22.14 11.92 19.03
CA ASN A 265 21.28 13.01 18.58
C ASN A 265 20.68 12.69 17.20
N GLY A 266 19.39 12.98 17.05
CA GLY A 266 18.66 12.89 15.81
C GLY A 266 19.14 13.88 14.74
N GLY A 267 18.99 13.48 13.48
CA GLY A 267 19.31 14.31 12.31
C GLY A 267 18.12 14.59 11.40
N HIS A 268 16.92 14.16 11.79
CA HIS A 268 15.70 14.26 10.96
C HIS A 268 14.69 15.28 11.52
N GLN A 269 15.19 16.44 11.98
CA GLN A 269 14.34 17.55 12.45
C GLN A 269 13.31 17.97 11.40
N PHE A 270 13.66 17.83 10.12
CA PHE A 270 12.80 18.14 8.98
C PHE A 270 11.44 17.42 9.04
N TRP A 271 11.36 16.17 9.50
CA TRP A 271 10.09 15.43 9.54
C TRP A 271 9.07 16.06 10.50
N GLN A 272 9.55 16.65 11.59
CA GLN A 272 8.71 17.38 12.54
C GLN A 272 8.21 18.69 11.93
N ILE A 273 9.12 19.42 11.26
CA ILE A 273 8.81 20.69 10.57
C ILE A 273 7.80 20.47 9.45
N LEU A 274 7.93 19.36 8.71
CA LEU A 274 6.99 18.98 7.65
C LEU A 274 5.53 18.94 8.13
N LYS A 275 5.30 18.60 9.40
CA LYS A 275 3.95 18.56 9.98
C LYS A 275 3.56 19.83 10.74
N ASP A 276 4.51 20.50 11.39
CA ASP A 276 4.24 21.73 12.15
C ASP A 276 4.15 22.99 11.26
N ASN A 277 5.02 23.09 10.24
CA ASN A 277 5.12 24.25 9.37
C ASN A 277 5.56 23.82 7.95
N PRO A 278 4.60 23.37 7.11
CA PRO A 278 4.89 22.92 5.76
C PRO A 278 5.56 23.97 4.87
N ALA A 279 5.23 25.27 5.04
CA ALA A 279 5.87 26.36 4.31
C ALA A 279 7.37 26.45 4.61
N ARG A 280 7.73 26.36 5.89
CA ARG A 280 9.13 26.31 6.30
C ARG A 280 9.83 25.03 5.84
N ALA A 281 9.14 23.90 5.80
CA ALA A 281 9.67 22.67 5.23
C ALA A 281 10.01 22.85 3.75
N ALA A 282 9.16 23.52 2.96
CA ALA A 282 9.43 23.81 1.55
C ALA A 282 10.66 24.70 1.34
N GLU A 283 10.87 25.70 2.20
CA GLU A 283 12.10 26.51 2.20
C GLU A 283 13.36 25.68 2.46
N ILE A 284 13.28 24.72 3.40
CA ILE A 284 14.41 23.82 3.73
C ILE A 284 14.68 22.85 2.57
N ASN A 285 13.62 22.28 1.97
CA ASN A 285 13.75 21.37 0.83
C ASN A 285 14.39 22.07 -0.39
N SER A 286 14.11 23.36 -0.58
CA SER A 286 14.74 24.21 -1.60
C SER A 286 16.16 24.70 -1.24
N GLY A 287 16.72 24.26 -0.10
CA GLY A 287 18.12 24.45 0.28
C GLY A 287 18.37 25.38 1.47
N SER A 288 17.33 25.90 2.13
CA SER A 288 17.51 26.70 3.34
C SER A 288 18.04 25.87 4.50
N ALA A 289 18.98 26.44 5.27
CA ALA A 289 19.46 25.81 6.49
C ALA A 289 18.44 25.92 7.63
N LEU A 290 18.46 24.94 8.54
CA LEU A 290 17.79 25.03 9.83
C LEU A 290 18.43 26.13 10.69
N THR A 291 17.59 26.96 11.32
CA THR A 291 18.00 27.90 12.36
C THR A 291 18.35 27.17 13.66
N ASP A 292 19.11 27.81 14.54
CA ASP A 292 19.48 27.19 15.83
C ASP A 292 18.28 27.03 16.77
N ALA A 293 17.28 27.92 16.66
CA ALA A 293 16.02 27.79 17.37
C ALA A 293 15.25 26.55 16.90
N GLU A 294 15.19 26.29 15.59
CA GLU A 294 14.58 25.07 15.03
C GLU A 294 15.34 23.81 15.44
N LYS A 295 16.68 23.81 15.36
CA LYS A 295 17.50 22.67 15.82
C LYS A 295 17.23 22.34 17.29
N THR A 296 17.02 23.36 18.11
CA THR A 296 16.71 23.21 19.54
C THR A 296 15.28 22.71 19.75
N LYS A 297 14.29 23.33 19.10
CA LYS A 297 12.86 22.96 19.21
C LYS A 297 12.60 21.51 18.79
N TYR A 298 13.23 21.09 17.70
CA TYR A 298 13.04 19.78 17.06
C TYR A 298 14.13 18.76 17.44
N ALA A 299 14.96 19.06 18.44
CA ALA A 299 15.95 18.12 18.94
C ALA A 299 15.28 16.85 19.49
N TYR A 300 15.81 15.69 19.12
CA TYR A 300 15.36 14.40 19.63
C TYR A 300 16.53 13.41 19.69
N LYS A 301 16.33 12.27 20.33
CA LYS A 301 17.29 11.16 20.34
C LYS A 301 16.95 10.14 19.27
N ALA A 302 17.93 9.76 18.44
CA ALA A 302 17.82 8.81 17.33
C ALA A 302 17.72 7.35 17.81
N LYS A 303 16.91 7.11 18.84
CA LYS A 303 16.54 5.76 19.25
C LYS A 303 15.84 5.11 18.08
N LEU A 304 16.14 3.84 17.83
CA LEU A 304 15.61 3.11 16.67
C LEU A 304 14.09 3.30 16.49
N MET A 305 13.31 3.12 17.55
CA MET A 305 11.85 3.24 17.46
C MET A 305 11.37 4.68 17.32
N ASN A 306 12.11 5.68 17.79
CA ASN A 306 11.76 7.08 17.51
C ASN A 306 11.86 7.39 16.01
N ASP A 307 12.96 6.97 15.36
CA ASP A 307 13.13 7.16 13.91
C ASP A 307 12.09 6.34 13.12
N VAL A 308 11.76 5.13 13.57
CA VAL A 308 10.70 4.32 12.95
C VAL A 308 9.33 4.98 13.10
N HIS A 309 8.95 5.48 14.27
CA HIS A 309 7.67 6.15 14.45
C HIS A 309 7.57 7.41 13.59
N MET A 310 8.59 8.28 13.61
CA MET A 310 8.53 9.53 12.85
C MET A 310 8.51 9.27 11.34
N SER A 311 9.29 8.30 10.85
CA SER A 311 9.25 7.98 9.42
C SER A 311 7.86 7.48 8.96
N HIS A 312 7.17 6.68 9.77
CA HIS A 312 5.82 6.22 9.42
C HIS A 312 4.71 7.27 9.70
N ALA A 313 4.89 8.14 10.69
CA ALA A 313 3.91 9.16 11.04
C ALA A 313 4.02 10.44 10.20
N MET A 314 5.21 10.76 9.71
CA MET A 314 5.52 12.09 9.20
C MET A 314 6.14 12.08 7.80
N GLU A 315 6.98 11.09 7.47
CA GLU A 315 7.72 11.04 6.19
C GLU A 315 6.99 10.25 5.10
N PHE A 316 6.52 9.04 5.43
CA PHE A 316 5.96 8.10 4.44
C PHE A 316 4.45 7.92 4.58
N ALA A 317 3.80 7.60 3.46
CA ALA A 317 2.42 7.13 3.45
C ALA A 317 2.33 5.74 4.10
N TYR A 318 2.02 5.69 5.39
CA TYR A 318 1.77 4.43 6.09
C TYR A 318 0.39 3.86 5.69
N PRO A 319 0.31 2.59 5.23
CA PRO A 319 -0.93 2.02 4.68
C PRO A 319 -2.03 1.73 5.70
N GLN A 320 -1.75 1.94 7.00
CA GLN A 320 -2.69 1.71 8.10
C GLN A 320 -2.84 2.99 8.94
N SER A 321 -3.77 2.95 9.90
CA SER A 321 -3.79 3.95 10.97
C SER A 321 -2.55 3.81 11.85
N MET A 322 -1.87 4.93 12.15
CA MET A 322 -0.77 4.95 13.13
C MET A 322 -1.20 4.52 14.55
N ARG A 323 -2.51 4.42 14.82
CA ARG A 323 -3.04 3.85 16.08
C ARG A 323 -2.92 2.32 16.13
N ASN A 324 -2.71 1.64 15.01
CA ASN A 324 -2.65 0.17 14.97
C ASN A 324 -1.27 -0.36 15.42
N CYS A 325 -0.92 -0.08 16.68
CA CYS A 325 0.38 -0.42 17.27
C CYS A 325 0.68 -1.92 17.19
N VAL A 326 -0.36 -2.76 17.22
CA VAL A 326 -0.23 -4.23 17.20
C VAL A 326 0.50 -4.75 15.96
N GLN A 327 0.48 -4.02 14.84
CA GLN A 327 1.24 -4.38 13.64
C GLN A 327 2.73 -4.57 13.94
N CYS A 328 3.33 -3.67 14.73
CA CYS A 328 4.76 -3.71 15.06
C CYS A 328 5.05 -4.28 16.46
N HIS A 329 4.06 -4.22 17.36
CA HIS A 329 4.20 -4.56 18.78
C HIS A 329 3.38 -5.77 19.22
N ALA A 330 3.03 -6.68 18.31
CA ALA A 330 2.30 -7.91 18.63
C ALA A 330 2.92 -8.64 19.84
N GLY A 331 2.11 -9.00 20.84
CA GLY A 331 2.57 -9.62 22.08
C GLY A 331 3.37 -8.72 23.04
N LYS A 332 3.64 -7.46 22.67
CA LYS A 332 4.42 -6.48 23.45
C LYS A 332 3.65 -5.18 23.72
N ILE A 333 2.36 -5.12 23.39
CA ILE A 333 1.51 -3.92 23.52
C ILE A 333 1.49 -3.37 24.95
N ASP A 334 1.37 -4.24 25.95
CA ASP A 334 1.35 -3.82 27.35
C ASP A 334 2.69 -3.23 27.80
N THR A 335 3.80 -3.65 27.18
CA THR A 335 5.13 -3.09 27.45
C THR A 335 5.29 -1.69 26.87
N VAL A 336 4.76 -1.44 25.68
CA VAL A 336 4.93 -0.14 25.00
C VAL A 336 3.90 0.90 25.40
N LEU A 337 2.74 0.47 25.90
CA LEU A 337 1.69 1.35 26.42
C LEU A 337 1.65 1.40 27.96
N ALA A 338 2.69 0.89 28.63
CA ALA A 338 2.83 1.01 30.08
C ALA A 338 2.93 2.48 30.50
N ASP A 339 2.47 2.79 31.71
CA ASP A 339 2.41 4.16 32.22
C ASP A 339 3.78 4.85 32.20
N ASP A 340 4.84 4.12 32.54
CA ASP A 340 6.23 4.63 32.53
C ASP A 340 6.74 4.99 31.12
N LYS A 341 6.01 4.64 30.06
CA LYS A 341 6.33 5.00 28.67
C LYS A 341 5.60 6.27 28.19
N PHE A 342 4.65 6.79 28.98
CA PHE A 342 3.95 8.03 28.67
C PHE A 342 4.85 9.23 28.95
N LYS A 343 5.78 9.48 28.02
CA LYS A 343 6.77 10.57 28.09
C LYS A 343 6.66 11.43 26.84
N ALA A 344 6.94 12.72 26.98
CA ALA A 344 6.93 13.67 25.86
C ALA A 344 7.81 13.19 24.68
N GLU A 345 8.98 12.60 24.96
CA GLU A 345 9.84 12.00 23.92
C GLU A 345 9.10 10.93 23.10
N THR A 346 8.38 10.01 23.74
CA THR A 346 7.58 8.97 23.07
C THR A 346 6.46 9.62 22.25
N CYS A 347 5.74 10.59 22.82
CA CYS A 347 4.63 11.26 22.15
C CYS A 347 5.10 12.00 20.89
N LYS A 348 6.23 12.72 20.98
CA LYS A 348 6.83 13.47 19.88
C LYS A 348 7.30 12.59 18.73
N SER A 349 7.50 11.30 18.96
CA SER A 349 7.85 10.37 17.89
C SER A 349 6.69 10.08 16.92
N CYS A 350 5.44 10.32 17.33
CA CYS A 350 4.24 10.15 16.50
C CYS A 350 3.47 11.45 16.24
N HIS A 351 3.52 12.39 17.18
CA HIS A 351 2.90 13.71 17.09
C HIS A 351 3.99 14.74 16.86
N SER A 352 3.81 15.63 15.89
CA SER A 352 4.79 16.70 15.72
C SER A 352 4.86 17.60 16.95
N VAL A 353 5.94 18.38 17.14
CA VAL A 353 6.12 19.16 18.37
C VAL A 353 4.94 20.10 18.64
N ASP A 354 4.54 20.90 17.66
CA ASP A 354 3.36 21.77 17.80
C ASP A 354 2.05 20.98 17.68
N GLY A 355 2.02 19.91 16.89
CA GLY A 355 0.89 18.98 16.84
C GLY A 355 0.53 18.40 18.21
N LEU A 356 1.53 18.03 19.01
CA LEU A 356 1.36 17.58 20.39
C LEU A 356 0.80 18.71 21.26
N LYS A 357 1.31 19.94 21.11
CA LYS A 357 0.78 21.12 21.81
C LYS A 357 -0.69 21.33 21.51
N SER A 358 -1.10 21.26 20.25
CA SER A 358 -2.49 21.42 19.83
C SER A 358 -3.39 20.36 20.44
N ILE A 359 -2.95 19.08 20.46
CA ILE A 359 -3.70 17.98 21.08
C ILE A 359 -3.88 18.21 22.59
N MET A 360 -2.82 18.63 23.29
CA MET A 360 -2.87 18.91 24.72
C MET A 360 -3.80 20.09 25.04
N SER A 361 -3.75 21.16 24.24
CA SER A 361 -4.60 22.34 24.39
C SER A 361 -6.08 22.06 24.13
N ALA A 362 -6.40 21.14 23.21
CA ALA A 362 -7.77 20.74 22.89
C ALA A 362 -8.35 19.68 23.84
N ALA A 363 -7.53 19.10 24.71
CA ALA A 363 -7.97 18.06 25.63
C ALA A 363 -8.91 18.62 26.70
N THR A 364 -9.81 17.78 27.20
CA THR A 364 -10.75 18.13 28.28
C THR A 364 -10.04 18.42 29.61
N PHE A 365 -8.88 17.81 29.83
CA PHE A 365 -8.04 18.09 30.98
C PHE A 365 -7.16 19.32 30.69
N ASN A 366 -7.03 20.24 31.66
CA ASN A 366 -6.24 21.46 31.46
C ASN A 366 -4.73 21.15 31.47
N HIS A 367 -4.07 21.35 30.33
CA HIS A 367 -2.63 21.16 30.18
C HIS A 367 -1.83 22.47 30.18
N SER A 368 -2.44 23.64 30.37
CA SER A 368 -1.84 24.97 30.15
C SER A 368 -0.45 25.16 30.78
N SER A 369 -0.21 24.61 31.96
CA SER A 369 1.10 24.68 32.65
C SER A 369 2.22 23.86 32.01
N PHE A 370 1.90 22.99 31.04
CA PHE A 370 2.81 21.97 30.50
C PHE A 370 2.93 22.01 28.97
N VAL A 371 1.98 22.65 28.26
CA VAL A 371 1.93 22.68 26.79
C VAL A 371 3.25 23.18 26.18
N ASP A 372 3.87 24.19 26.76
CA ASP A 372 5.10 24.77 26.19
C ASP A 372 6.38 24.03 26.55
N ASN A 373 6.36 23.17 27.55
CA ASN A 373 7.54 22.42 27.98
C ASN A 373 7.20 21.00 28.46
N PRO A 374 6.62 20.15 27.58
CA PRO A 374 6.18 18.82 27.98
C PRO A 374 7.35 17.91 28.40
N ASP A 375 8.59 18.20 27.95
CA ASP A 375 9.77 17.40 28.30
C ASP A 375 10.21 17.59 29.76
N SER A 376 9.82 18.69 30.41
CA SER A 376 10.14 18.99 31.81
C SER A 376 9.17 18.37 32.82
N THR A 377 8.10 17.75 32.34
CA THR A 377 6.99 17.26 33.18
C THR A 377 6.96 15.74 33.19
N ASP A 378 6.87 15.16 34.39
CA ASP A 378 6.51 13.76 34.51
C ASP A 378 5.01 13.58 34.25
N CYS A 379 4.67 13.18 33.03
CA CYS A 379 3.29 13.01 32.60
C CYS A 379 2.56 11.89 33.39
N THR A 380 3.31 10.97 34.00
CA THR A 380 2.75 9.82 34.73
C THR A 380 2.10 10.20 36.06
N ILE A 381 2.36 11.42 36.56
CA ILE A 381 1.67 11.99 37.72
C ILE A 381 0.15 12.03 37.47
N CYS A 382 -0.25 12.38 36.25
CA CYS A 382 -1.66 12.46 35.85
C CYS A 382 -2.12 11.22 35.05
N HIS A 383 -1.28 10.74 34.13
CA HIS A 383 -1.63 9.67 33.17
C HIS A 383 -1.11 8.31 33.64
N LYS A 384 -1.88 7.66 34.52
CA LYS A 384 -1.57 6.31 35.00
C LYS A 384 -2.84 5.51 35.28
N ALA A 385 -2.74 4.19 35.18
CA ALA A 385 -3.88 3.29 35.31
C ALA A 385 -4.53 3.33 36.70
N SER A 386 -3.73 3.52 37.75
CA SER A 386 -4.20 3.57 39.14
C SER A 386 -3.92 4.92 39.78
N GLY A 387 -4.97 5.59 40.29
CA GLY A 387 -4.87 6.86 40.99
C GLY A 387 -4.43 8.05 40.13
N GLY A 388 -4.46 7.91 38.79
CA GLY A 388 -4.24 9.01 37.85
C GLY A 388 -5.49 9.88 37.70
N ALA A 389 -5.31 11.19 37.57
CA ALA A 389 -6.41 12.14 37.31
C ALA A 389 -6.84 12.18 35.84
N ALA A 390 -6.05 11.58 34.94
CA ALA A 390 -6.29 11.54 33.50
C ALA A 390 -6.17 10.10 32.95
N PRO A 391 -6.77 9.79 31.78
CA PRO A 391 -6.69 8.46 31.20
C PRO A 391 -5.25 7.99 30.96
N ALA A 392 -4.96 6.73 31.28
CA ALA A 392 -3.67 6.10 31.02
C ALA A 392 -3.34 6.01 29.52
N PHE A 393 -2.06 5.85 29.18
CA PHE A 393 -1.57 5.77 27.80
C PHE A 393 -2.32 4.74 26.96
N LYS A 394 -2.48 3.52 27.51
CA LYS A 394 -3.22 2.43 26.88
C LYS A 394 -4.67 2.81 26.56
N THR A 395 -5.35 3.53 27.43
CA THR A 395 -6.74 3.99 27.23
C THR A 395 -6.82 5.05 26.12
N ILE A 396 -5.86 5.98 26.07
CA ILE A 396 -5.80 7.03 25.05
C ILE A 396 -5.60 6.44 23.65
N HIS A 397 -4.92 5.31 23.52
CA HIS A 397 -4.68 4.65 22.24
C HIS A 397 -5.57 3.43 22.00
N LEU A 398 -6.65 3.28 22.77
CA LEU A 398 -7.63 2.19 22.64
C LEU A 398 -6.96 0.80 22.69
N GLY A 399 -5.98 0.64 23.57
CA GLY A 399 -5.20 -0.58 23.69
C GLY A 399 -4.17 -0.81 22.59
N GLY A 400 -3.95 0.15 21.68
CA GLY A 400 -3.02 0.01 20.56
C GLY A 400 -3.61 -0.71 19.34
N TYR A 401 -4.94 -0.66 19.20
CA TYR A 401 -5.68 -1.29 18.11
C TYR A 401 -6.53 -0.25 17.36
N ASP A 402 -6.63 -0.39 16.04
CA ASP A 402 -7.54 0.45 15.25
C ASP A 402 -9.01 0.06 15.54
N PRO A 403 -9.84 0.98 16.08
CA PRO A 403 -11.23 0.69 16.40
C PRO A 403 -12.14 0.45 15.18
N LYS A 404 -11.66 0.70 13.95
CA LYS A 404 -12.36 0.28 12.73
C LYS A 404 -12.19 -1.22 12.46
N ILE A 405 -11.14 -1.84 13.01
CA ILE A 405 -10.75 -3.23 12.75
C ILE A 405 -11.04 -4.12 13.97
N TYR A 406 -10.75 -3.61 15.17
CA TYR A 406 -10.79 -4.36 16.41
C TYR A 406 -11.81 -3.80 17.40
N SER A 407 -12.58 -4.68 18.04
CA SER A 407 -13.44 -4.30 19.17
C SER A 407 -12.65 -4.18 20.47
N THR A 408 -11.68 -5.07 20.63
CA THR A 408 -10.79 -5.22 21.80
C THR A 408 -9.51 -5.90 21.32
N ALA A 409 -8.54 -6.07 22.23
CA ALA A 409 -7.28 -6.71 21.91
C ALA A 409 -7.48 -8.08 21.24
N GLY A 410 -6.99 -8.21 20.00
CA GLY A 410 -7.03 -9.45 19.22
C GLY A 410 -8.39 -9.85 18.65
N VAL A 411 -9.47 -9.10 18.91
CA VAL A 411 -10.82 -9.45 18.43
C VAL A 411 -11.19 -8.55 17.25
N ARG A 412 -11.15 -9.09 16.03
CA ARG A 412 -11.51 -8.38 14.81
C ARG A 412 -12.99 -8.47 14.51
N TYR A 413 -13.58 -7.36 14.04
CA TYR A 413 -14.96 -7.37 13.55
C TYR A 413 -15.16 -8.30 12.36
N SER A 414 -14.20 -8.36 11.44
CA SER A 414 -14.23 -9.23 10.27
C SER A 414 -14.19 -10.73 10.59
N ASP A 415 -13.75 -11.09 11.80
CA ASP A 415 -13.70 -12.49 12.27
C ASP A 415 -14.99 -12.90 12.97
N THR A 416 -15.67 -11.94 13.61
CA THR A 416 -16.95 -12.16 14.28
C THR A 416 -18.14 -12.08 13.33
N PHE A 417 -18.17 -11.07 12.45
CA PHE A 417 -19.28 -10.86 11.52
C PHE A 417 -18.94 -11.45 10.16
N LYS A 418 -19.71 -12.45 9.73
CA LYS A 418 -19.52 -13.15 8.45
C LYS A 418 -20.75 -12.94 7.59
N VAL A 419 -20.54 -12.63 6.31
CA VAL A 419 -21.60 -12.48 5.31
C VAL A 419 -21.35 -13.48 4.20
N THR A 420 -22.41 -14.10 3.69
CA THR A 420 -22.36 -15.13 2.65
C THR A 420 -23.41 -14.89 1.58
N VAL A 421 -23.11 -15.31 0.35
CA VAL A 421 -24.11 -15.44 -0.74
C VAL A 421 -24.55 -16.90 -0.76
N ASP A 422 -25.79 -17.15 -0.32
CA ASP A 422 -26.25 -18.49 0.06
C ASP A 422 -26.80 -19.26 -1.14
N SER A 423 -27.71 -18.63 -1.88
CA SER A 423 -28.33 -19.21 -3.07
C SER A 423 -28.73 -18.14 -4.08
N ALA A 424 -28.83 -18.54 -5.34
CA ALA A 424 -29.40 -17.70 -6.38
C ALA A 424 -30.15 -18.57 -7.40
N SER A 425 -31.13 -17.99 -8.07
CA SER A 425 -31.87 -18.62 -9.17
C SER A 425 -32.25 -17.59 -10.22
N PHE A 426 -32.25 -17.99 -11.48
CA PHE A 426 -32.52 -17.15 -12.64
C PHE A 426 -33.71 -17.68 -13.44
N ALA A 427 -34.74 -16.85 -13.60
CA ALA A 427 -35.90 -17.14 -14.42
C ALA A 427 -36.53 -15.83 -14.92
N ASN A 428 -37.06 -15.83 -16.14
CA ASN A 428 -37.77 -14.68 -16.72
C ASN A 428 -36.96 -13.37 -16.68
N ASN A 429 -35.66 -13.43 -16.99
CA ASN A 429 -34.71 -12.32 -16.87
C ASN A 429 -34.56 -11.73 -15.46
N LYS A 430 -34.96 -12.46 -14.43
CA LYS A 430 -34.81 -12.04 -13.03
C LYS A 430 -33.92 -12.98 -12.26
N LEU A 431 -32.95 -12.42 -11.57
CA LEU A 431 -32.02 -13.13 -10.70
C LEU A 431 -32.45 -12.95 -9.25
N THR A 432 -33.03 -13.99 -8.65
CA THR A 432 -33.36 -14.03 -7.22
C THR A 432 -32.11 -14.44 -6.45
N ILE A 433 -31.79 -13.70 -5.40
CA ILE A 433 -30.56 -13.83 -4.61
C ILE A 433 -30.93 -13.91 -3.14
N LYS A 434 -30.41 -14.92 -2.44
CA LYS A 434 -30.46 -15.06 -0.99
C LYS A 434 -29.06 -14.95 -0.42
N PHE A 435 -28.92 -14.15 0.62
CA PHE A 435 -27.67 -13.95 1.32
C PHE A 435 -27.93 -13.76 2.80
N SER A 436 -26.93 -14.04 3.63
CA SER A 436 -27.08 -13.97 5.07
C SER A 436 -25.85 -13.41 5.75
N ALA A 437 -26.04 -12.99 6.99
CA ALA A 437 -25.00 -12.58 7.89
C ALA A 437 -25.17 -13.22 9.26
N THR A 438 -24.05 -13.55 9.89
CA THR A 438 -23.96 -14.08 11.25
C THR A 438 -23.00 -13.23 12.09
N GLY A 439 -23.11 -13.34 13.41
CA GLY A 439 -22.22 -12.69 14.37
C GLY A 439 -22.94 -11.78 15.36
N THR A 440 -22.43 -11.79 16.59
CA THR A 440 -22.87 -10.92 17.70
C THR A 440 -21.66 -10.51 18.52
N LEU A 441 -21.58 -9.22 18.89
CA LEU A 441 -20.49 -8.68 19.68
C LEU A 441 -20.96 -7.47 20.49
N GLY A 442 -21.15 -7.66 21.80
CA GLY A 442 -21.75 -6.63 22.65
C GLY A 442 -23.17 -6.29 22.16
N SER A 443 -23.43 -5.01 21.88
CA SER A 443 -24.70 -4.53 21.32
C SER A 443 -24.82 -4.68 19.80
N LEU A 444 -23.74 -5.09 19.12
CA LEU A 444 -23.75 -5.30 17.67
C LEU A 444 -24.19 -6.72 17.35
N SER A 445 -25.01 -6.86 16.31
CA SER A 445 -25.48 -8.15 15.77
C SER A 445 -25.60 -8.10 14.25
N ALA A 446 -25.67 -9.26 13.61
CA ALA A 446 -25.91 -9.37 12.17
C ALA A 446 -27.18 -8.62 11.71
N ALA A 447 -28.19 -8.47 12.58
CA ALA A 447 -29.42 -7.75 12.26
C ALA A 447 -29.20 -6.24 12.04
N ASN A 448 -28.12 -5.69 12.62
CA ASN A 448 -27.73 -4.28 12.49
C ASN A 448 -26.99 -3.98 11.18
N ILE A 449 -26.64 -4.99 10.39
CA ILE A 449 -25.97 -4.80 9.10
C ILE A 449 -26.95 -4.22 8.09
N THR A 450 -26.49 -3.19 7.37
CA THR A 450 -27.16 -2.66 6.17
C THR A 450 -26.37 -3.12 4.94
N PRO A 451 -26.84 -4.13 4.19
CA PRO A 451 -26.12 -4.65 3.04
C PRO A 451 -26.34 -3.78 1.79
N THR A 452 -25.32 -3.71 0.94
CA THR A 452 -25.44 -3.28 -0.46
C THR A 452 -25.18 -4.46 -1.37
N VAL A 453 -26.13 -4.77 -2.25
CA VAL A 453 -26.04 -5.84 -3.24
C VAL A 453 -25.57 -5.25 -4.57
N LEU A 454 -24.61 -5.90 -5.20
CA LEU A 454 -24.03 -5.53 -6.49
C LEU A 454 -24.08 -6.76 -7.40
N VAL A 455 -24.57 -6.60 -8.63
CA VAL A 455 -24.55 -7.66 -9.65
C VAL A 455 -23.79 -7.15 -10.88
N GLY A 456 -22.57 -7.65 -11.09
CA GLY A 456 -21.78 -7.36 -12.30
C GLY A 456 -21.99 -8.45 -13.35
N LEU A 457 -22.20 -8.11 -14.62
CA LEU A 457 -22.38 -9.09 -15.69
C LEU A 457 -21.07 -9.27 -16.46
N TYR A 458 -20.51 -10.47 -16.46
CA TYR A 458 -19.31 -10.80 -17.22
C TYR A 458 -19.64 -10.83 -18.72
N GLY A 459 -18.75 -10.29 -19.54
CA GLY A 459 -18.88 -10.31 -21.00
C GLY A 459 -17.90 -11.26 -21.67
N TYR A 460 -18.35 -11.94 -22.73
CA TYR A 460 -17.52 -12.74 -23.64
C TYR A 460 -16.68 -13.82 -22.95
N ASP A 461 -17.19 -14.38 -21.86
CA ASP A 461 -16.45 -15.34 -21.01
C ASP A 461 -15.05 -14.85 -20.57
N SER A 462 -14.91 -13.53 -20.47
CA SER A 462 -13.71 -12.86 -19.95
C SER A 462 -13.80 -12.63 -18.45
N LYS A 463 -12.68 -12.25 -17.85
CA LYS A 463 -12.66 -11.83 -16.45
C LYS A 463 -13.42 -10.54 -16.19
N ASP A 464 -13.68 -9.70 -17.18
CA ASP A 464 -14.14 -8.31 -16.98
C ASP A 464 -15.67 -8.19 -17.14
N PHE A 465 -16.24 -7.15 -16.52
CA PHE A 465 -17.68 -6.89 -16.59
C PHE A 465 -18.00 -6.06 -17.83
N ILE A 466 -18.94 -6.54 -18.65
CA ILE A 466 -19.51 -5.74 -19.74
C ILE A 466 -20.66 -4.86 -19.25
N VAL A 467 -21.27 -5.24 -18.12
CA VAL A 467 -22.18 -4.40 -17.36
C VAL A 467 -21.68 -4.31 -15.94
N ALA A 468 -21.13 -3.15 -15.59
CA ALA A 468 -20.73 -2.87 -14.22
C ALA A 468 -21.95 -2.59 -13.34
N ALA A 469 -21.93 -3.13 -12.12
CA ALA A 469 -22.99 -2.91 -11.13
C ALA A 469 -23.14 -1.42 -10.79
N HIS A 470 -22.01 -0.73 -10.57
CA HIS A 470 -21.92 0.71 -10.31
C HIS A 470 -21.90 1.56 -11.60
N GLY A 471 -22.38 1.03 -12.72
CA GLY A 471 -22.61 1.80 -13.95
C GLY A 471 -23.96 2.52 -13.93
N SER A 472 -24.27 3.25 -15.00
CA SER A 472 -25.60 3.78 -15.25
C SER A 472 -26.02 3.56 -16.71
N THR A 473 -27.30 3.26 -16.90
CA THR A 473 -27.94 3.12 -18.21
C THR A 473 -29.26 3.87 -18.15
N GLY A 474 -29.46 4.84 -19.06
CA GLY A 474 -30.64 5.72 -19.06
C GLY A 474 -30.73 6.59 -17.80
N GLY A 475 -29.60 7.12 -17.33
CA GLY A 475 -29.54 7.95 -16.11
C GLY A 475 -29.79 7.21 -14.79
N THR A 476 -29.95 5.88 -14.84
CA THR A 476 -30.32 5.05 -13.67
C THR A 476 -29.21 4.05 -13.36
N ARG A 477 -28.87 3.88 -12.08
CA ARG A 477 -27.84 2.92 -11.62
C ARG A 477 -28.15 1.51 -12.11
N ASN A 478 -27.13 0.80 -12.61
CA ASN A 478 -27.27 -0.50 -13.26
C ASN A 478 -27.83 -1.56 -12.33
N LEU A 479 -26.97 -2.12 -11.48
CA LEU A 479 -27.28 -3.30 -10.68
C LEU A 479 -26.62 -3.16 -9.29
N GLU A 480 -26.84 -2.00 -8.67
CA GLU A 480 -26.42 -1.69 -7.31
C GLU A 480 -27.63 -1.31 -6.47
N TYR A 481 -27.73 -1.89 -5.28
CA TYR A 481 -28.83 -1.65 -4.37
C TYR A 481 -28.41 -1.66 -2.91
N VAL A 482 -28.67 -0.57 -2.20
CA VAL A 482 -28.56 -0.50 -0.75
C VAL A 482 -29.89 -0.94 -0.15
N TRP A 483 -29.86 -1.92 0.75
CA TRP A 483 -31.06 -2.34 1.47
C TRP A 483 -31.58 -1.20 2.36
N ASP A 484 -32.78 -0.71 2.06
CA ASP A 484 -33.41 0.42 2.78
C ASP A 484 -34.67 0.02 3.56
N GLY A 485 -35.07 -1.25 3.51
CA GLY A 485 -36.29 -1.76 4.15
C GLY A 485 -37.61 -1.28 3.52
N THR A 486 -37.56 -0.55 2.40
CA THR A 486 -38.75 -0.18 1.64
C THR A 486 -39.10 -1.32 0.67
N ALA A 487 -40.20 -2.02 0.96
CA ALA A 487 -40.65 -3.19 0.19
C ALA A 487 -41.13 -2.88 -1.24
N ALA A 488 -41.03 -1.64 -1.70
CA ALA A 488 -41.50 -1.23 -3.01
C ALA A 488 -40.45 -1.55 -4.08
N ASN A 489 -40.90 -2.04 -5.24
CA ASN A 489 -40.13 -1.97 -6.48
C ASN A 489 -39.70 -0.51 -6.68
N ASN A 490 -38.44 -0.20 -6.41
CA ASN A 490 -37.92 1.10 -6.75
C ASN A 490 -37.46 1.02 -8.21
N PRO A 491 -38.21 1.59 -9.17
CA PRO A 491 -37.83 1.53 -10.59
C PRO A 491 -36.46 2.17 -10.84
N LYS A 492 -35.94 2.98 -9.90
CA LYS A 492 -34.59 3.56 -9.98
C LYS A 492 -33.47 2.57 -9.65
N THR A 493 -33.75 1.38 -9.12
CA THR A 493 -32.67 0.45 -8.71
C THR A 493 -32.67 -0.87 -9.47
N ARG A 494 -33.72 -1.21 -10.22
CA ARG A 494 -33.86 -2.53 -10.88
C ARG A 494 -33.84 -3.72 -9.90
N PHE A 495 -34.18 -3.49 -8.63
CA PHE A 495 -34.32 -4.54 -7.63
C PHE A 495 -35.68 -4.52 -6.93
N THR A 496 -36.08 -5.70 -6.45
CA THR A 496 -37.26 -5.94 -5.61
C THR A 496 -36.84 -6.60 -4.31
N GLN A 497 -37.10 -5.98 -3.16
CA GLN A 497 -36.97 -6.65 -1.87
C GLN A 497 -38.02 -7.76 -1.76
N VAL A 498 -37.59 -8.98 -1.42
CA VAL A 498 -38.50 -10.13 -1.22
C VAL A 498 -38.73 -10.40 0.26
N GLY A 499 -37.67 -10.40 1.07
CA GLY A 499 -37.80 -10.64 2.50
C GLY A 499 -36.54 -10.39 3.31
N LYS A 500 -36.72 -10.14 4.60
CA LYS A 500 -35.66 -10.12 5.62
C LYS A 500 -36.15 -10.89 6.85
N THR A 501 -35.36 -11.83 7.34
CA THR A 501 -35.67 -12.61 8.55
C THR A 501 -34.45 -12.68 9.44
N THR A 502 -34.64 -12.52 10.76
CA THR A 502 -33.59 -12.76 11.75
C THR A 502 -34.01 -13.91 12.65
N SER A 503 -33.24 -15.00 12.68
CA SER A 503 -33.46 -16.16 13.53
C SER A 503 -32.14 -16.76 13.98
N GLY A 504 -32.05 -17.13 15.26
CA GLY A 504 -30.85 -17.77 15.82
C GLY A 504 -29.54 -16.99 15.61
N GLY A 505 -29.58 -15.65 15.65
CA GLY A 505 -28.40 -14.81 15.42
C GLY A 505 -27.95 -14.69 13.96
N THR A 506 -28.70 -15.30 13.03
CA THR A 506 -28.51 -15.16 11.58
C THR A 506 -29.55 -14.21 11.03
N THR A 507 -29.14 -13.25 10.21
CA THR A 507 -30.07 -12.42 9.42
C THR A 507 -29.93 -12.80 7.96
N THR A 508 -31.05 -13.11 7.32
CA THR A 508 -31.13 -13.51 5.91
C THR A 508 -31.95 -12.48 5.15
N TRP A 509 -31.50 -12.15 3.96
CA TRP A 509 -32.18 -11.29 3.01
C TRP A 509 -32.44 -12.04 1.71
N GLU A 510 -33.56 -11.72 1.07
CA GLU A 510 -33.90 -12.16 -0.27
C GLU A 510 -34.26 -10.95 -1.13
N ILE A 511 -33.67 -10.89 -2.31
CA ILE A 511 -33.87 -9.80 -3.27
C ILE A 511 -33.91 -10.37 -4.69
N GLN A 512 -34.59 -9.68 -5.60
CA GLN A 512 -34.64 -10.03 -7.01
C GLN A 512 -34.08 -8.88 -7.85
N ALA A 513 -33.08 -9.16 -8.69
CA ALA A 513 -32.49 -8.24 -9.65
C ALA A 513 -33.15 -8.42 -11.03
N ASP A 514 -33.58 -7.33 -11.66
CA ASP A 514 -34.16 -7.32 -13.00
C ASP A 514 -33.06 -7.10 -14.06
N LEU A 515 -32.80 -8.14 -14.86
CA LEU A 515 -31.80 -8.14 -15.92
C LEU A 515 -32.41 -7.91 -17.32
N SER A 516 -33.69 -7.53 -17.41
CA SER A 516 -34.42 -7.43 -18.68
C SER A 516 -33.75 -6.48 -19.69
N ASN A 517 -33.09 -5.42 -19.21
CA ASN A 517 -32.33 -4.48 -20.03
C ASN A 517 -31.17 -5.12 -20.82
N TRP A 518 -30.68 -6.28 -20.38
CA TRP A 518 -29.58 -7.01 -21.00
C TRP A 518 -30.01 -8.39 -21.51
N SER A 519 -31.31 -8.61 -21.65
CA SER A 519 -31.89 -9.88 -22.12
C SER A 519 -31.36 -10.32 -23.48
N SER A 520 -31.09 -9.39 -24.41
CA SER A 520 -30.47 -9.70 -25.70
C SER A 520 -29.05 -10.27 -25.55
N MET A 521 -28.24 -9.70 -24.65
CA MET A 521 -26.88 -10.17 -24.37
C MET A 521 -26.86 -11.50 -23.62
N ILE A 522 -27.90 -11.79 -22.84
CA ILE A 522 -28.08 -13.09 -22.19
C ILE A 522 -28.50 -14.13 -23.25
N ALA A 523 -29.46 -13.79 -24.10
CA ALA A 523 -29.98 -14.67 -25.14
C ALA A 523 -28.91 -15.04 -26.17
N ASP A 524 -28.08 -14.08 -26.57
CA ASP A 524 -26.98 -14.30 -27.53
C ASP A 524 -25.70 -14.85 -26.88
N LYS A 525 -25.72 -15.12 -25.58
CA LYS A 525 -24.61 -15.65 -24.75
C LYS A 525 -23.37 -14.75 -24.67
N THR A 526 -23.48 -13.47 -24.99
CA THR A 526 -22.46 -12.48 -24.63
C THR A 526 -22.30 -12.40 -23.12
N VAL A 527 -23.41 -12.52 -22.38
CA VAL A 527 -23.45 -12.64 -20.92
C VAL A 527 -23.92 -14.05 -20.56
N LYS A 528 -23.01 -14.85 -20.00
CA LYS A 528 -23.32 -16.19 -19.46
C LYS A 528 -23.33 -16.21 -17.92
N ARG A 529 -22.64 -15.26 -17.30
CA ARG A 529 -22.33 -15.26 -15.86
C ARG A 529 -22.52 -13.89 -15.23
N ALA A 530 -22.92 -13.88 -13.98
CA ALA A 530 -23.01 -12.70 -13.13
C ALA A 530 -22.17 -12.89 -11.86
N GLU A 531 -21.43 -11.86 -11.43
CA GLU A 531 -20.84 -11.81 -10.10
C GLU A 531 -21.84 -11.17 -9.14
N ILE A 532 -22.28 -11.92 -8.14
CA ILE A 532 -23.12 -11.44 -7.05
C ILE A 532 -22.22 -11.07 -5.90
N SER A 533 -22.24 -9.80 -5.49
CA SER A 533 -21.44 -9.27 -4.38
C SER A 533 -22.33 -8.65 -3.32
N VAL A 534 -21.97 -8.80 -2.05
CA VAL A 534 -22.68 -8.19 -0.92
C VAL A 534 -21.69 -7.41 -0.08
N MET A 535 -21.81 -6.09 -0.06
CA MET A 535 -21.02 -5.21 0.79
C MET A 535 -21.76 -4.94 2.11
N PRO A 536 -21.27 -5.44 3.26
CA PRO A 536 -21.89 -5.15 4.53
C PRO A 536 -21.44 -3.80 5.10
N SER A 537 -22.40 -2.99 5.53
CA SER A 537 -22.15 -1.82 6.37
C SER A 537 -22.59 -2.09 7.80
N LEU A 538 -21.67 -1.89 8.74
CA LEU A 538 -21.93 -1.93 10.18
C LEU A 538 -21.16 -0.79 10.83
N SER A 539 -21.78 -0.09 11.77
CA SER A 539 -21.17 1.00 12.50
C SER A 539 -21.34 0.84 14.01
N THR A 540 -20.40 1.40 14.77
CA THR A 540 -20.49 1.55 16.22
C THR A 540 -20.12 2.97 16.62
N THR A 541 -20.27 3.34 17.89
CA THR A 541 -19.85 4.64 18.40
C THR A 541 -18.50 4.50 19.13
N VAL A 542 -17.50 5.25 18.68
CA VAL A 542 -16.18 5.31 19.31
C VAL A 542 -15.92 6.75 19.70
N ARG A 543 -15.78 7.02 21.00
CA ARG A 543 -15.60 8.38 21.55
C ARG A 543 -16.65 9.39 21.06
N GLY A 544 -17.91 8.96 21.03
CA GLY A 544 -19.04 9.81 20.61
C GLY A 544 -19.19 9.98 19.10
N ALA A 545 -18.31 9.42 18.27
CA ALA A 545 -18.40 9.48 16.81
C ALA A 545 -18.82 8.13 16.21
N SER A 546 -19.72 8.17 15.22
CA SER A 546 -20.06 7.00 14.42
C SER A 546 -18.83 6.52 13.64
N THR A 547 -18.48 5.25 13.81
CA THR A 547 -17.31 4.60 13.22
C THR A 547 -17.80 3.41 12.40
N ILE A 548 -17.57 3.47 11.10
CA ILE A 548 -17.86 2.35 10.18
C ILE A 548 -16.77 1.30 10.32
N LEU A 549 -17.19 0.05 10.48
CA LEU A 549 -16.33 -1.10 10.74
C LEU A 549 -15.84 -1.74 9.44
N GLY A 550 -14.60 -2.22 9.44
CA GLY A 550 -13.98 -2.92 8.32
C GLY A 550 -14.41 -4.38 8.26
N LEU A 551 -15.49 -4.68 7.54
CA LEU A 551 -15.97 -6.04 7.30
C LEU A 551 -15.51 -6.59 5.94
N ASN A 552 -15.59 -7.90 5.74
CA ASN A 552 -15.29 -8.53 4.46
C ASN A 552 -16.56 -8.69 3.63
N ALA A 553 -16.51 -8.28 2.37
CA ALA A 553 -17.61 -8.50 1.42
C ALA A 553 -17.43 -9.85 0.70
N PRO A 554 -18.41 -10.77 0.76
CA PRO A 554 -18.41 -11.95 -0.08
C PRO A 554 -18.79 -11.60 -1.52
N SER A 555 -18.34 -12.46 -2.44
CA SER A 555 -18.88 -12.52 -3.79
C SER A 555 -18.89 -13.96 -4.30
N ARG A 556 -19.81 -14.27 -5.23
CA ARG A 556 -19.92 -15.56 -5.90
C ARG A 556 -20.29 -15.37 -7.35
N THR A 557 -19.77 -16.23 -8.22
CA THR A 557 -20.09 -16.21 -9.65
C THR A 557 -21.27 -17.14 -9.92
N PHE A 558 -22.32 -16.64 -10.56
CA PHE A 558 -23.50 -17.41 -10.94
C PHE A 558 -23.59 -17.56 -12.46
N ASP A 559 -23.70 -18.79 -12.96
CA ASP A 559 -23.88 -19.10 -14.37
C ASP A 559 -25.39 -19.09 -14.70
N LEU A 560 -25.81 -18.07 -15.45
CA LEU A 560 -27.20 -17.83 -15.85
C LEU A 560 -27.72 -18.93 -16.79
N THR A 561 -26.83 -19.60 -17.52
CA THR A 561 -27.19 -20.66 -18.48
C THR A 561 -27.41 -22.00 -17.81
N LYS A 562 -26.69 -22.25 -16.71
CA LYS A 562 -26.81 -23.47 -15.90
C LYS A 562 -27.73 -23.30 -14.69
N ASN A 563 -28.10 -22.06 -14.37
CA ASN A 563 -28.87 -21.70 -13.18
C ASN A 563 -28.19 -22.22 -11.89
N ALA A 564 -26.87 -22.06 -11.80
CA ALA A 564 -26.05 -22.59 -10.72
C ALA A 564 -24.81 -21.72 -10.46
N PHE A 565 -24.23 -21.80 -9.27
CA PHE A 565 -22.94 -21.16 -8.99
C PHE A 565 -21.79 -21.85 -9.73
N ASP A 566 -20.89 -21.02 -10.26
CA ASP A 566 -19.64 -21.42 -10.90
C ASP A 566 -18.48 -20.65 -10.24
N ASP A 567 -18.24 -20.91 -8.95
CA ASP A 567 -17.20 -20.23 -8.17
C ASP A 567 -15.78 -20.49 -8.68
N THR A 568 -15.62 -21.44 -9.61
CA THR A 568 -14.34 -21.79 -10.24
C THR A 568 -14.03 -20.99 -11.50
N TYR A 569 -15.04 -20.31 -12.08
CA TYR A 569 -14.92 -19.57 -13.33
C TYR A 569 -13.75 -18.59 -13.33
N PHE A 570 -13.75 -17.67 -12.37
CA PHE A 570 -12.67 -16.72 -12.18
C PHE A 570 -11.83 -17.17 -10.99
N LYS A 571 -10.53 -17.40 -11.21
CA LYS A 571 -9.59 -17.66 -10.11
C LYS A 571 -9.16 -16.33 -9.49
N ASN A 572 -8.88 -16.34 -8.19
CA ASN A 572 -8.33 -15.15 -7.53
C ASN A 572 -6.98 -14.80 -8.15
N ILE A 573 -6.89 -13.63 -8.79
CA ILE A 573 -5.63 -13.10 -9.31
C ILE A 573 -4.73 -12.67 -8.16
N VAL A 574 -5.32 -12.00 -7.17
CA VAL A 574 -4.64 -11.48 -5.99
C VAL A 574 -5.19 -12.13 -4.72
N ASN A 575 -4.34 -12.16 -3.69
CA ASN A 575 -4.72 -12.59 -2.36
C ASN A 575 -4.94 -11.37 -1.47
N VAL A 576 -6.12 -11.27 -0.86
CA VAL A 576 -6.41 -10.18 0.09
C VAL A 576 -5.87 -10.51 1.47
N PHE A 577 -6.12 -11.73 1.94
CA PHE A 577 -5.83 -12.10 3.33
C PHE A 577 -4.34 -12.32 3.51
N LYS A 578 -3.84 -12.09 4.73
CA LYS A 578 -2.48 -12.47 5.09
C LYS A 578 -2.32 -13.99 4.92
N LYS A 579 -1.40 -14.41 4.05
CA LYS A 579 -1.08 -15.81 3.77
C LYS A 579 0.40 -16.04 4.00
N THR A 580 0.73 -17.14 4.66
CA THR A 580 2.11 -17.63 4.73
C THR A 580 2.29 -18.64 3.61
N GLU A 581 3.26 -18.39 2.74
CA GLU A 581 3.65 -19.27 1.65
C GLU A 581 4.53 -20.42 2.17
N SER A 582 4.77 -21.42 1.31
CA SER A 582 5.56 -22.61 1.68
C SER A 582 7.02 -22.30 2.02
N ASP A 583 7.55 -21.20 1.50
CA ASP A 583 8.91 -20.71 1.80
C ASP A 583 8.96 -19.84 3.09
N GLY A 584 7.83 -19.70 3.79
CA GLY A 584 7.71 -18.90 5.00
C GLY A 584 7.46 -17.41 4.76
N SER A 585 7.50 -16.95 3.50
CA SER A 585 7.16 -15.57 3.16
C SER A 585 5.68 -15.29 3.39
N ILE A 586 5.36 -14.04 3.71
CA ILE A 586 4.01 -13.57 4.00
C ILE A 586 3.52 -12.67 2.86
N THR A 587 2.39 -13.03 2.25
CA THR A 587 1.82 -12.37 1.06
C THR A 587 0.36 -11.96 1.27
N GLY A 588 -0.13 -11.09 0.40
CA GLY A 588 -1.51 -10.62 0.34
C GLY A 588 -1.72 -9.20 0.85
N CYS A 589 -2.80 -8.54 0.45
CA CYS A 589 -3.04 -7.12 0.73
C CYS A 589 -3.00 -6.77 2.24
N ASN A 590 -3.63 -7.60 3.08
CA ASN A 590 -3.71 -7.39 4.53
C ASN A 590 -2.38 -7.62 5.26
N THR A 591 -1.32 -8.04 4.57
CA THR A 591 0.03 -7.99 5.15
C THR A 591 0.48 -6.56 5.42
N CYS A 592 0.12 -5.65 4.50
CA CYS A 592 0.38 -4.21 4.61
C CYS A 592 -0.82 -3.43 5.17
N HIS A 593 -2.04 -3.74 4.73
CA HIS A 593 -3.23 -2.93 5.02
C HIS A 593 -3.97 -3.33 6.30
N ASP A 594 -3.60 -4.44 6.91
CA ASP A 594 -4.25 -5.09 8.05
C ASP A 594 -5.71 -5.56 7.81
N GLN A 595 -6.57 -4.63 7.41
CA GLN A 595 -7.93 -4.86 6.94
C GLN A 595 -8.21 -3.91 5.77
N LEU A 596 -8.05 -4.41 4.53
CA LEU A 596 -8.18 -3.63 3.29
C LEU A 596 -9.45 -2.77 3.20
N ALA A 597 -10.55 -3.23 3.80
CA ALA A 597 -11.82 -2.50 3.85
C ALA A 597 -11.71 -1.10 4.48
N THR A 598 -10.75 -0.88 5.38
CA THR A 598 -10.61 0.41 6.08
C THR A 598 -9.69 1.39 5.36
N THR A 599 -8.94 0.92 4.36
CA THR A 599 -7.95 1.72 3.62
C THR A 599 -8.60 2.60 2.54
N PHE A 600 -9.57 2.05 1.80
CA PHE A 600 -10.11 2.71 0.60
C PHE A 600 -11.59 3.07 0.78
N HIS A 601 -11.96 4.32 0.46
CA HIS A 601 -13.28 4.92 0.69
C HIS A 601 -13.72 4.92 2.18
N SER A 602 -14.17 3.77 2.68
CA SER A 602 -14.49 3.49 4.07
C SER A 602 -14.80 2.00 4.24
N GLY A 603 -14.97 1.56 5.50
CA GLY A 603 -15.30 0.16 5.84
C GLY A 603 -16.51 -0.44 5.10
N ILE A 604 -17.39 0.40 4.53
CA ILE A 604 -18.59 -0.05 3.81
C ILE A 604 -18.29 -0.81 2.52
N ARG A 605 -17.11 -0.64 1.91
CA ARG A 605 -16.83 -1.21 0.58
C ARG A 605 -16.40 -2.67 0.61
N GLY A 606 -16.08 -3.19 1.79
CA GLY A 606 -15.67 -4.57 1.97
C GLY A 606 -14.31 -4.88 1.35
N GLY A 607 -13.42 -5.51 2.10
CA GLY A 607 -12.02 -5.69 1.71
C GLY A 607 -11.77 -6.75 0.62
N ASN A 608 -12.60 -6.87 -0.42
CA ASN A 608 -12.50 -7.91 -1.44
C ASN A 608 -12.27 -7.32 -2.84
N ILE A 609 -11.15 -7.70 -3.48
CA ILE A 609 -10.77 -7.17 -4.80
C ILE A 609 -11.78 -7.54 -5.89
N ARG A 610 -12.44 -8.70 -5.84
CA ARG A 610 -13.51 -9.03 -6.81
C ARG A 610 -14.69 -8.08 -6.66
N VAL A 611 -15.05 -7.73 -5.43
CA VAL A 611 -16.11 -6.76 -5.14
C VAL A 611 -15.69 -5.37 -5.59
N CYS A 612 -14.44 -4.96 -5.38
CA CYS A 612 -13.95 -3.68 -5.91
C CYS A 612 -14.16 -3.56 -7.43
N ARG A 613 -13.99 -4.66 -8.19
CA ARG A 613 -14.15 -4.68 -9.65
C ARG A 613 -15.56 -4.40 -10.14
N THR A 614 -16.59 -4.58 -9.31
CA THR A 614 -17.97 -4.22 -9.73
C THR A 614 -18.15 -2.71 -9.88
N CYS A 615 -17.23 -1.93 -9.33
CA CYS A 615 -17.13 -0.47 -9.47
C CYS A 615 -15.88 -0.02 -10.24
N HIS A 616 -14.77 -0.77 -10.08
CA HIS A 616 -13.49 -0.55 -10.75
C HIS A 616 -13.36 -1.43 -11.98
N GLU A 617 -14.04 -0.99 -13.02
CA GLU A 617 -14.31 -1.73 -14.25
C GLU A 617 -13.64 -1.07 -15.47
N VAL A 618 -13.67 -1.73 -16.63
CA VAL A 618 -12.79 -1.41 -17.76
C VAL A 618 -13.39 -0.40 -18.76
N SER A 619 -14.71 -0.20 -18.75
CA SER A 619 -15.44 0.71 -19.63
C SER A 619 -15.45 2.17 -19.17
N SER A 620 -14.72 2.49 -18.09
CA SER A 620 -14.59 3.84 -17.54
C SER A 620 -13.12 4.25 -17.47
N ALA A 621 -12.86 5.49 -17.84
CA ALA A 621 -11.61 6.17 -17.58
C ALA A 621 -11.36 6.35 -16.07
N GLY A 622 -10.09 6.42 -15.66
CA GLY A 622 -9.73 6.79 -14.31
C GLY A 622 -10.19 8.21 -13.98
N GLY A 623 -11.00 8.36 -12.94
CA GLY A 623 -11.54 9.66 -12.53
C GLY A 623 -10.57 10.50 -11.72
N HIS A 624 -9.55 9.88 -11.13
CA HIS A 624 -8.60 10.54 -10.23
C HIS A 624 -7.14 10.37 -10.64
N LEU A 625 -6.88 9.55 -11.65
CA LEU A 625 -5.54 9.23 -12.11
C LEU A 625 -5.54 9.46 -13.61
N GLU A 626 -4.75 10.41 -14.06
CA GLU A 626 -4.56 10.68 -15.49
C GLU A 626 -3.89 9.51 -16.21
N LEU A 627 -4.23 9.34 -17.48
CA LEU A 627 -3.74 8.24 -18.33
C LEU A 627 -3.92 6.84 -17.71
N GLN A 628 -4.88 6.66 -16.81
CA GLN A 628 -5.19 5.36 -16.19
C GLN A 628 -6.65 4.98 -16.45
N SER A 629 -6.91 3.67 -16.41
CA SER A 629 -8.27 3.11 -16.52
C SER A 629 -8.86 2.90 -15.14
N ARG A 630 -10.18 3.03 -14.97
CA ARG A 630 -10.84 2.78 -13.68
C ARG A 630 -10.72 1.33 -13.20
N SER A 631 -10.40 0.42 -14.11
CA SER A 631 -10.16 -0.99 -13.83
C SER A 631 -9.23 -1.19 -12.64
N ILE A 632 -9.56 -2.15 -11.76
CA ILE A 632 -8.81 -2.36 -10.51
C ILE A 632 -7.32 -2.64 -10.75
N ASP A 633 -6.98 -3.33 -11.85
CA ASP A 633 -5.59 -3.66 -12.19
C ASP A 633 -4.78 -2.38 -12.52
N SER A 634 -5.33 -1.48 -13.33
CA SER A 634 -4.72 -0.18 -13.61
C SER A 634 -4.62 0.73 -12.36
N TYR A 635 -5.69 0.85 -11.56
CA TYR A 635 -5.70 1.72 -10.37
C TYR A 635 -4.67 1.30 -9.33
N VAL A 636 -4.70 0.02 -8.94
CA VAL A 636 -3.82 -0.48 -7.87
C VAL A 636 -2.35 -0.38 -8.27
N HIS A 637 -2.04 -0.64 -9.53
CA HIS A 637 -0.69 -0.50 -10.07
C HIS A 637 -0.20 0.95 -10.08
N ALA A 638 -1.03 1.90 -10.51
CA ALA A 638 -0.67 3.31 -10.54
C ALA A 638 -0.46 3.89 -9.13
N ILE A 639 -1.37 3.60 -8.19
CA ILE A 639 -1.30 4.09 -6.81
C ILE A 639 -0.08 3.53 -6.07
N HIS A 640 0.23 2.24 -6.24
CA HIS A 640 1.43 1.64 -5.64
C HIS A 640 2.72 1.98 -6.39
N SER A 641 2.62 2.65 -7.55
CA SER A 641 3.72 3.35 -8.21
C SER A 641 3.78 4.83 -7.81
N PHE A 642 2.96 5.25 -6.83
CA PHE A 642 2.89 6.61 -6.29
C PHE A 642 2.57 7.68 -7.33
N GLN A 643 1.73 7.36 -8.32
CA GLN A 643 1.08 8.40 -9.11
C GLN A 643 0.16 9.22 -8.18
N VAL A 644 0.21 10.55 -8.30
CA VAL A 644 -0.63 11.47 -7.52
C VAL A 644 -2.08 11.42 -8.02
N PHE A 645 -3.03 11.50 -7.09
CA PHE A 645 -4.44 11.64 -7.42
C PHE A 645 -4.78 13.09 -7.75
N ASP A 646 -5.70 13.30 -8.69
CA ASP A 646 -6.31 14.60 -9.00
C ASP A 646 -5.26 15.70 -9.23
N ILE A 647 -4.22 15.39 -10.01
CA ILE A 647 -3.07 16.29 -10.20
C ILE A 647 -3.48 17.64 -10.81
N GLY A 648 -4.59 17.71 -11.54
CA GLY A 648 -5.16 18.98 -12.03
C GLY A 648 -5.60 19.95 -10.92
N ASP A 649 -5.86 19.46 -9.71
CA ASP A 649 -6.22 20.29 -8.55
C ASP A 649 -4.98 20.83 -7.81
N HIS A 650 -3.78 20.36 -8.15
CA HIS A 650 -2.53 20.76 -7.51
C HIS A 650 -1.93 22.02 -8.16
N ASN A 651 -1.51 22.97 -7.32
CA ASN A 651 -0.73 24.12 -7.72
C ASN A 651 0.77 23.89 -7.46
N LEU A 652 1.49 23.34 -8.44
CA LEU A 652 2.94 23.11 -8.33
C LEU A 652 3.80 24.38 -8.28
N SER A 653 3.20 25.57 -8.41
CA SER A 653 3.90 26.83 -8.13
C SER A 653 3.86 27.23 -6.66
N ASP A 654 2.97 26.63 -5.86
CA ASP A 654 3.00 26.72 -4.41
C ASP A 654 4.11 25.82 -3.86
N PRO A 655 5.10 26.34 -3.12
CA PRO A 655 6.22 25.55 -2.63
C PRO A 655 5.82 24.39 -1.70
N VAL A 656 4.70 24.51 -0.96
CA VAL A 656 4.21 23.45 -0.07
C VAL A 656 3.60 22.32 -0.88
N GLU A 657 2.71 22.65 -1.82
CA GLU A 657 2.10 21.62 -2.67
C GLU A 657 3.15 20.94 -3.56
N ALA A 658 4.14 21.68 -4.05
CA ALA A 658 5.27 21.12 -4.79
C ALA A 658 6.11 20.14 -3.94
N LEU A 659 6.37 20.48 -2.66
CA LEU A 659 7.06 19.60 -1.72
C LEU A 659 6.26 18.32 -1.46
N GLU A 660 4.96 18.44 -1.18
CA GLU A 660 4.10 17.28 -0.92
C GLU A 660 3.99 16.38 -2.16
N HIS A 661 3.88 16.99 -3.34
CA HIS A 661 3.93 16.29 -4.61
C HIS A 661 5.23 15.50 -4.75
N GLU A 662 6.40 16.16 -4.62
CA GLU A 662 7.71 15.53 -4.72
C GLU A 662 7.88 14.37 -3.73
N HIS A 663 7.51 14.58 -2.46
CA HIS A 663 7.55 13.54 -1.43
C HIS A 663 6.69 12.33 -1.79
N HIS A 664 5.49 12.56 -2.36
CA HIS A 664 4.62 11.48 -2.81
C HIS A 664 5.22 10.74 -3.99
N ILE A 665 5.56 11.41 -5.09
CA ILE A 665 6.03 10.73 -6.31
C ILE A 665 7.39 10.04 -6.14
N THR A 666 8.21 10.51 -5.20
CA THR A 666 9.48 9.85 -4.85
C THR A 666 9.29 8.71 -3.86
N SER A 667 8.10 8.55 -3.25
CA SER A 667 7.74 7.44 -2.35
C SER A 667 7.94 6.08 -3.00
N GLN A 668 8.17 5.09 -2.15
CA GLN A 668 8.53 3.75 -2.60
C GLN A 668 7.68 2.70 -1.96
N PHE A 669 7.41 1.67 -2.76
CA PHE A 669 6.72 0.51 -2.27
C PHE A 669 7.58 -0.12 -1.17
N PRO A 670 7.04 -0.41 0.03
CA PRO A 670 7.85 -0.75 1.21
C PRO A 670 8.78 -1.97 1.06
N ARG A 671 8.56 -2.81 0.04
CA ARG A 671 9.45 -3.92 -0.33
C ARG A 671 10.66 -3.51 -1.19
N PHE A 672 10.93 -2.20 -1.31
CA PHE A 672 12.01 -1.62 -2.13
C PHE A 672 11.94 -1.99 -3.61
N GLY A 673 10.73 -2.17 -4.14
CA GLY A 673 10.50 -2.42 -5.55
C GLY A 673 9.05 -2.79 -5.84
N VAL A 674 8.49 -2.20 -6.89
CA VAL A 674 7.16 -2.56 -7.44
C VAL A 674 7.20 -3.85 -8.29
N GLU A 675 8.39 -4.43 -8.48
CA GLU A 675 8.62 -5.65 -9.26
C GLU A 675 8.25 -6.94 -8.47
N ASN A 676 7.95 -6.85 -7.17
CA ASN A 676 7.52 -7.98 -6.35
C ASN A 676 6.03 -8.32 -6.56
N CYS A 677 5.68 -8.91 -7.72
CA CYS A 677 4.30 -9.25 -8.07
C CYS A 677 3.60 -10.12 -7.00
N GLU A 678 4.30 -11.07 -6.40
CA GLU A 678 3.82 -12.01 -5.39
C GLU A 678 3.55 -11.36 -4.02
N SER A 679 3.84 -10.06 -3.84
CA SER A 679 3.32 -9.33 -2.68
C SER A 679 1.80 -9.27 -2.68
N CYS A 680 1.18 -9.26 -3.86
CA CYS A 680 -0.27 -9.16 -4.02
C CYS A 680 -0.84 -10.33 -4.84
N HIS A 681 -0.21 -10.70 -5.94
CA HIS A 681 -0.70 -11.73 -6.84
C HIS A 681 -0.47 -13.14 -6.29
N ASN A 682 -1.40 -14.04 -6.59
CA ASN A 682 -1.14 -15.47 -6.44
C ASN A 682 -0.07 -15.91 -7.47
N PRO A 683 0.79 -16.89 -7.13
CA PRO A 683 1.77 -17.43 -8.08
C PRO A 683 1.13 -17.81 -9.42
N GLY A 684 1.76 -17.36 -10.52
CA GLY A 684 1.28 -17.59 -11.90
C GLY A 684 0.11 -16.70 -12.35
N MET A 685 -0.31 -15.71 -11.56
CA MET A 685 -1.43 -14.81 -11.90
C MET A 685 -0.98 -13.38 -12.24
N TYR A 686 0.28 -13.19 -12.64
CA TYR A 686 0.87 -11.87 -12.93
C TYR A 686 1.49 -11.79 -14.33
N ASP A 687 1.16 -12.74 -15.21
CA ASP A 687 1.52 -12.66 -16.62
C ASP A 687 0.76 -11.55 -17.36
N VAL A 688 1.31 -11.18 -18.51
CA VAL A 688 0.74 -10.16 -19.39
C VAL A 688 -0.66 -10.60 -19.84
N PRO A 689 -1.72 -9.83 -19.53
CA PRO A 689 -3.08 -10.21 -19.93
C PRO A 689 -3.29 -10.00 -21.44
N ASP A 690 -4.23 -10.75 -22.00
CA ASP A 690 -4.65 -10.62 -23.39
C ASP A 690 -6.18 -10.66 -23.54
N GLN A 691 -6.64 -10.41 -24.76
CA GLN A 691 -8.05 -10.41 -25.15
C GLN A 691 -8.76 -11.76 -25.06
N ALA A 692 -8.05 -12.88 -24.89
CA ALA A 692 -8.72 -14.17 -24.70
C ALA A 692 -9.38 -14.27 -23.32
N LYS A 693 -8.93 -13.45 -22.34
CA LYS A 693 -9.44 -13.49 -20.97
C LYS A 693 -9.73 -12.13 -20.36
N SER A 694 -9.47 -11.02 -21.05
CA SER A 694 -9.67 -9.66 -20.54
C SER A 694 -10.14 -8.72 -21.64
N MET A 695 -11.05 -7.80 -21.33
CA MET A 695 -11.57 -6.84 -22.31
C MET A 695 -10.66 -5.61 -22.46
N PRO A 696 -10.79 -4.84 -23.55
CA PRO A 696 -10.23 -3.48 -23.66
C PRO A 696 -10.52 -2.59 -22.45
N GLY A 697 -9.69 -1.56 -22.23
CA GLY A 697 -9.91 -0.53 -21.20
C GLY A 697 -9.93 0.89 -21.74
N ILE A 698 -10.63 1.81 -21.06
CA ILE A 698 -10.56 3.25 -21.33
C ILE A 698 -9.55 3.89 -20.37
N LEU A 699 -8.53 4.55 -20.87
CA LEU A 699 -7.63 5.41 -20.10
C LEU A 699 -8.16 6.84 -20.09
N SER A 700 -8.03 7.56 -18.97
CA SER A 700 -8.26 9.01 -18.88
C SER A 700 -7.27 9.82 -19.71
N SER A 701 -7.55 11.12 -19.89
CA SER A 701 -6.61 12.10 -20.45
C SER A 701 -5.63 12.59 -19.38
N THR A 702 -4.63 13.38 -19.77
CA THR A 702 -3.82 14.21 -18.87
C THR A 702 -4.61 15.39 -18.33
N ASP A 703 -4.29 15.82 -17.11
CA ASP A 703 -4.77 17.09 -16.58
C ASP A 703 -3.83 18.25 -16.97
N PRO A 704 -4.37 19.45 -17.25
CA PRO A 704 -3.54 20.63 -17.52
C PRO A 704 -2.91 21.14 -16.22
N VAL A 705 -1.58 21.00 -16.10
CA VAL A 705 -0.82 21.45 -14.92
C VAL A 705 0.26 22.43 -15.37
N ALA A 706 0.30 23.61 -14.76
CA ALA A 706 1.30 24.63 -15.10
C ALA A 706 2.72 24.17 -14.77
N GLY A 707 3.67 24.40 -15.69
CA GLY A 707 5.08 24.06 -15.48
C GLY A 707 5.46 22.60 -15.72
N ARG A 708 4.52 21.77 -16.21
CA ARG A 708 4.70 20.34 -16.43
C ARG A 708 5.01 20.01 -17.90
N ASN A 709 5.88 19.03 -18.15
CA ASN A 709 6.40 18.68 -19.48
C ASN A 709 5.52 17.70 -20.27
N ILE A 710 4.70 16.88 -19.61
CA ILE A 710 3.91 15.81 -20.25
C ILE A 710 2.88 16.31 -21.27
N GLY A 711 2.47 17.58 -21.18
CA GLY A 711 1.55 18.19 -22.12
C GLY A 711 0.17 17.53 -22.13
N THR A 712 -0.60 17.77 -23.20
CA THR A 712 -1.94 17.20 -23.35
C THR A 712 -1.88 15.87 -24.11
N ILE A 713 -2.36 14.81 -23.48
CA ILE A 713 -2.60 13.51 -24.10
C ILE A 713 -4.09 13.19 -23.92
N GLU A 714 -4.74 12.90 -25.04
CA GLU A 714 -6.17 12.62 -25.08
C GLU A 714 -6.52 11.30 -24.40
N ARG A 715 -7.81 11.14 -24.10
CA ARG A 715 -8.39 9.88 -23.63
C ARG A 715 -8.15 8.79 -24.67
N ALA A 716 -8.00 7.53 -24.25
CA ALA A 716 -7.76 6.44 -25.20
C ALA A 716 -8.43 5.11 -24.83
N VAL A 717 -8.84 4.35 -25.84
CA VAL A 717 -9.23 2.92 -25.70
C VAL A 717 -8.02 2.04 -26.00
N THR A 718 -7.72 1.10 -25.11
CA THR A 718 -6.46 0.34 -25.12
C THR A 718 -6.63 -1.15 -24.87
N GLY A 719 -5.59 -1.91 -25.26
CA GLY A 719 -5.41 -3.33 -24.99
C GLY A 719 -5.40 -3.70 -23.50
N PRO A 720 -5.78 -4.93 -23.12
CA PRO A 720 -5.66 -5.42 -21.74
C PRO A 720 -4.27 -5.25 -21.11
N ALA A 721 -3.17 -5.50 -21.84
CA ALA A 721 -1.81 -5.37 -21.30
C ALA A 721 -1.40 -3.91 -21.17
N VAL A 722 -1.72 -3.05 -22.15
CA VAL A 722 -1.58 -1.60 -22.01
C VAL A 722 -2.31 -1.11 -20.75
N ARG A 723 -3.54 -1.55 -20.53
CA ARG A 723 -4.32 -1.16 -19.34
C ARG A 723 -3.65 -1.59 -18.05
N ALA A 724 -3.33 -2.88 -17.91
CA ALA A 724 -2.86 -3.46 -16.64
C ALA A 724 -1.37 -3.22 -16.40
N CYS A 725 -0.49 -3.72 -17.28
CA CYS A 725 0.95 -3.62 -17.12
C CYS A 725 1.44 -2.21 -17.45
N GLY A 726 0.86 -1.57 -18.47
CA GLY A 726 1.21 -0.20 -18.83
C GLY A 726 0.92 0.81 -17.72
N ALA A 727 0.07 0.49 -16.73
CA ALA A 727 -0.24 1.40 -15.62
C ALA A 727 0.99 1.76 -14.79
N CYS A 728 1.81 0.79 -14.39
CA CYS A 728 3.06 1.05 -13.66
C CYS A 728 4.05 1.86 -14.51
N HIS A 729 4.20 1.50 -15.79
CA HIS A 729 5.14 2.18 -16.67
C HIS A 729 4.72 3.64 -16.95
N ARG A 730 3.41 3.90 -17.09
CA ARG A 730 2.88 5.26 -17.24
C ARG A 730 3.10 6.04 -15.97
N ALA A 731 2.76 5.47 -14.81
CA ALA A 731 2.97 6.12 -13.53
C ALA A 731 4.44 6.53 -13.33
N GLN A 732 5.40 5.69 -13.72
CA GLN A 732 6.83 6.06 -13.68
C GLN A 732 7.15 7.26 -14.57
N ALA A 733 6.76 7.23 -15.84
CA ALA A 733 7.02 8.33 -16.75
C ALA A 733 6.26 9.61 -16.35
N ILE A 734 5.07 9.47 -15.76
CA ILE A 734 4.25 10.54 -15.20
C ILE A 734 4.96 11.21 -14.03
N ASN A 735 5.46 10.42 -13.09
CA ASN A 735 6.16 10.89 -11.90
C ASN A 735 7.51 11.52 -12.24
N GLU A 736 8.19 11.02 -13.27
CA GLU A 736 9.44 11.61 -13.78
C GLU A 736 9.21 12.86 -14.66
N ASP A 737 7.95 13.21 -14.92
CA ASP A 737 7.54 14.25 -15.87
C ASP A 737 8.19 14.08 -17.27
N ASP A 738 8.30 12.84 -17.74
CA ASP A 738 9.01 12.47 -18.98
C ASP A 738 8.04 12.25 -20.16
N SER A 739 7.79 13.34 -20.88
CA SER A 739 6.95 13.34 -22.08
C SER A 739 7.52 12.46 -23.21
N SER A 740 8.85 12.38 -23.33
CA SER A 740 9.53 11.62 -24.38
C SER A 740 9.36 10.11 -24.17
N ARG A 741 9.45 9.66 -22.93
CA ARG A 741 9.20 8.28 -22.52
C ARG A 741 7.75 7.90 -22.71
N LEU A 742 6.80 8.77 -22.33
CA LEU A 742 5.37 8.53 -22.60
C LEU A 742 5.09 8.41 -24.10
N ALA A 743 5.60 9.32 -24.93
CA ALA A 743 5.42 9.26 -26.38
C ALA A 743 5.98 7.95 -26.97
N THR A 744 7.17 7.54 -26.54
CA THR A 744 7.80 6.28 -26.96
C THR A 744 6.95 5.07 -26.56
N MET A 745 6.41 5.06 -25.34
CA MET A 745 5.54 3.98 -24.85
C MET A 745 4.21 3.92 -25.60
N ILE A 746 3.57 5.07 -25.87
CA ILE A 746 2.34 5.12 -26.66
C ILE A 746 2.58 4.60 -28.06
N GLN A 747 3.69 4.98 -28.71
CA GLN A 747 4.04 4.46 -30.03
C GLN A 747 4.28 2.95 -30.02
N HIS A 748 4.95 2.44 -28.98
CA HIS A 748 5.12 0.99 -28.78
C HIS A 748 3.77 0.28 -28.69
N TRP A 749 2.81 0.81 -27.93
CA TRP A 749 1.47 0.21 -27.82
C TRP A 749 0.64 0.30 -29.09
N ARG A 750 0.76 1.38 -29.87
CA ARG A 750 0.13 1.49 -31.19
C ARG A 750 0.67 0.44 -32.16
N THR A 751 1.94 0.05 -32.01
CA THR A 751 2.61 -0.89 -32.91
C THR A 751 2.29 -2.35 -32.58
N PHE A 752 2.30 -2.72 -31.29
CA PHE A 752 2.17 -4.13 -30.86
C PHE A 752 0.83 -4.48 -30.20
N GLY A 753 -0.01 -3.48 -29.94
CA GLY A 753 -1.36 -3.61 -29.41
C GLY A 753 -2.28 -2.61 -30.08
N TYR A 754 -3.13 -1.96 -29.28
CA TYR A 754 -3.91 -0.81 -29.75
C TYR A 754 -4.00 0.27 -28.66
N TYR A 755 -3.92 1.51 -29.13
CA TYR A 755 -4.10 2.73 -28.34
C TYR A 755 -4.82 3.74 -29.25
N ILE A 756 -6.14 3.82 -29.08
CA ILE A 756 -7.03 4.57 -29.96
C ILE A 756 -7.50 5.80 -29.21
N GLU A 757 -6.95 6.96 -29.56
CA GLU A 757 -7.33 8.23 -28.97
C GLU A 757 -8.79 8.58 -29.30
N THR A 758 -9.44 9.22 -28.34
CA THR A 758 -10.87 9.51 -28.36
C THR A 758 -11.18 10.70 -27.47
N THR A 759 -12.34 11.31 -27.68
CA THR A 759 -12.84 12.35 -26.79
C THR A 759 -13.61 11.75 -25.62
N SER A 760 -13.86 12.56 -24.59
CA SER A 760 -14.70 12.14 -23.47
C SER A 760 -16.13 11.73 -23.89
N ALA A 761 -16.67 12.35 -24.94
CA ALA A 761 -18.02 12.10 -25.43
C ALA A 761 -18.13 10.78 -26.21
N GLU A 762 -17.04 10.33 -26.85
CA GLU A 762 -17.05 9.17 -27.74
C GLU A 762 -16.47 7.91 -27.08
N ALA A 763 -15.71 8.07 -26.00
CA ALA A 763 -14.91 7.00 -25.41
C ALA A 763 -15.70 5.72 -25.10
N THR A 764 -16.90 5.84 -24.51
CA THR A 764 -17.74 4.68 -24.18
C THR A 764 -18.24 3.99 -25.44
N SER A 765 -18.66 4.74 -26.46
CA SER A 765 -19.13 4.18 -27.73
C SER A 765 -18.00 3.49 -28.49
N LEU A 766 -16.81 4.11 -28.55
CA LEU A 766 -15.62 3.49 -29.13
C LEU A 766 -15.21 2.22 -28.38
N TRP A 767 -15.25 2.25 -27.04
CA TRP A 767 -14.96 1.06 -26.22
C TRP A 767 -15.94 -0.07 -26.51
N GLN A 768 -17.25 0.20 -26.55
CA GLN A 768 -18.28 -0.80 -26.85
C GLN A 768 -18.05 -1.43 -28.24
N ALA A 769 -17.78 -0.61 -29.25
CA ALA A 769 -17.51 -1.09 -30.60
C ALA A 769 -16.20 -1.91 -30.68
N THR A 770 -15.16 -1.48 -29.97
CA THR A 770 -13.88 -2.20 -29.87
C THR A 770 -14.06 -3.54 -29.18
N VAL A 771 -14.79 -3.58 -28.06
CA VAL A 771 -15.12 -4.82 -27.34
C VAL A 771 -15.90 -5.77 -28.26
N ALA A 772 -16.96 -5.29 -28.92
CA ALA A 772 -17.76 -6.12 -29.81
C ALA A 772 -16.94 -6.73 -30.95
N LYS A 773 -16.04 -5.95 -31.55
CA LYS A 773 -15.17 -6.43 -32.63
C LYS A 773 -14.11 -7.41 -32.14
N ILE A 774 -13.34 -7.05 -31.11
CA ILE A 774 -12.20 -7.84 -30.65
C ILE A 774 -12.65 -9.06 -29.87
N MET A 775 -13.54 -8.88 -28.89
CA MET A 775 -14.02 -10.00 -28.06
C MET A 775 -14.96 -10.92 -28.84
N GLY A 776 -15.63 -10.41 -29.88
CA GLY A 776 -16.42 -11.23 -30.80
C GLY A 776 -15.61 -12.32 -31.50
N LEU A 777 -14.29 -12.16 -31.63
CA LEU A 777 -13.39 -13.20 -32.17
C LEU A 777 -13.22 -14.39 -31.21
N TYR A 778 -13.63 -14.26 -29.94
CA TYR A 778 -13.42 -15.22 -28.86
C TYR A 778 -14.73 -15.79 -28.29
N LYS A 779 -15.88 -15.43 -28.88
CA LYS A 779 -17.23 -15.72 -28.32
C LYS A 779 -17.63 -17.19 -28.35
#